data_AF-A0A1V9YNK3-F1
#
_entry.id   AF-A0A1V9YNK3-F1
#
_cell.length_a   1.000
_cell.length_b   1.000
_cell.length_c   1.000
_cell.angle_alpha   90.00
_cell.angle_beta   90.00
_cell.angle_gamma   90.00
#
_symmetry.space_group_name_H-M   'P 1'
#
loop_
_entity.id
_entity.type
_entity.pdbx_description
1 polymer ?
#
loop_
_entity_poly.entity_id
_entity_poly.type
_entity_poly.pdbx_seq_one_letter_code
_entity_poly.pdbx_strand_id
1 'polypeptide(L)'
;MEGAGPRRRLPAEHGDSEDDLDVMRREDGSYEILMSPAVAPATLPLKVPMSRVRPPSRQAPMSPADPRSFGLRSARDASVASSPASKAPVLTELNDSIVFTAHPTTPDSEAGKTRSKRVAKMTDLNMPSVSIPETQRYTFALILRNTTQVKQLLRERFPRRADKPMRRRLAAEVGAMQVKCLRRLVQAGLGVILLDNDNTIPHDTQRWNETNNICVLIDPYKDKELLLQEFKREKDELAIRRGYATARLGVEPLESLRNVCFSPALELQLTHNLIRNAFRDYDKEDWVLDMSKELTCWDVVEHCFPLHDRAFNAAFFTEYRKQTFDVHLRKATTGNSERWAIEELRLHFGERVAFLFAFMHVYSKLLLPLTALCVLYYVGFRWVGGFTWNAYLVGLAALGFGVASMWAPALLLVWERETRTLTEKWRLASERDTVFERDDENPAFAYVWVKNAATHEMEKVPKERRKRLIRVAMVLFVVLSSLVQCVVLMPFLQWYVWSKLAPTCDGPACAARGNCRHFLNCFHSPTSTVGTDRWAYILIQGVLLGLLIDTVFFELFNWFSAKFVEWENVRGKADFENRLVHRRFVFVWANWFFWFLTLAFFYLPYGNRVNDLFRRLGWGWAVVYEWDPSVLTLDTLFVTPLVVTQLLNMLLETWLPYLIRRVRGRPASCRSVWSTSWLAGLRCVQALKTKKAKHRREHHMTAQTLADHVSASTRFFVPVLGYSDDSNEYTAYEILAESTLPVFDTTYDYLDAAIQFSYVIMFTAVWPLLPLPAFLNNVLEVRGDAFRLLFGHRRPMPRRDASIGEWATVLHYANVMAITVVSGLIAMYHLGALVAIGGDDACDVRFDAAAMVPFWTMDVGPTRAPADCTAFLNDARWSMRQVVAFIVLEHIGFVARYLVLQMDKTPAAIASSAYQRLKQIRELTAARSAPAAVFEYIGELRTIFDKYDADGSDHLYQDDLVLFLAEWVGKDAADLQPHAAQLLRYMDKNRLGKVPFSTCCLMLQHAHHDRFFSVLLGIYDSLDDFRNERIRAAGPVDYRRVLREPSTASDASRDERSA
;
A
#
# COMPACT_ATOMS: atom_id res chain seq x y z
N MET A 1 26.89 -59.83 -31.55
CA MET A 1 26.06 -60.50 -30.53
C MET A 1 24.78 -59.67 -30.44
N GLU A 2 23.86 -59.80 -31.40
CA GLU A 2 22.86 -60.90 -31.53
C GLU A 2 21.78 -60.79 -30.45
N GLY A 3 20.47 -60.78 -30.72
CA GLY A 3 19.64 -60.76 -31.95
C GLY A 3 18.17 -60.47 -31.51
N ALA A 4 17.13 -60.34 -32.33
CA ALA A 4 16.92 -60.40 -33.78
C ALA A 4 15.66 -59.55 -34.16
N GLY A 5 15.43 -59.27 -35.46
CA GLY A 5 14.23 -58.56 -35.97
C GLY A 5 13.07 -59.52 -36.32
N PRO A 6 12.32 -59.35 -37.45
CA PRO A 6 12.30 -58.23 -38.40
C PRO A 6 10.91 -57.89 -39.05
N ARG A 7 10.89 -56.91 -39.99
CA ARG A 7 10.04 -56.70 -41.21
C ARG A 7 9.65 -55.21 -41.35
N ARG A 8 10.23 -54.35 -42.20
CA ARG A 8 10.37 -54.28 -43.69
C ARG A 8 9.04 -54.30 -44.47
N ARG A 9 8.68 -53.18 -45.13
CA ARG A 9 8.84 -52.94 -46.60
C ARG A 9 8.41 -51.51 -47.04
N LEU A 10 9.23 -50.90 -47.90
CA LEU A 10 8.89 -49.95 -48.97
C LEU A 10 8.66 -50.79 -50.27
N PRO A 11 8.14 -50.31 -51.44
CA PRO A 11 8.42 -49.01 -52.08
C PRO A 11 7.24 -48.36 -52.86
N ALA A 12 7.55 -47.53 -53.87
CA ALA A 12 6.69 -46.59 -54.59
C ALA A 12 6.30 -47.04 -56.01
N GLU A 13 5.30 -46.35 -56.60
CA GLU A 13 4.90 -46.20 -58.04
C GLU A 13 3.57 -45.41 -58.03
N HIS A 14 3.04 -44.73 -59.06
CA HIS A 14 3.43 -44.08 -60.33
C HIS A 14 2.13 -43.47 -60.91
N GLY A 15 2.22 -42.57 -61.90
CA GLY A 15 1.09 -42.00 -62.65
C GLY A 15 0.34 -40.87 -61.93
N ASP A 16 -0.14 -39.78 -62.52
CA ASP A 16 -0.23 -39.21 -63.88
C ASP A 16 -1.58 -38.45 -63.91
N SER A 17 -1.62 -37.29 -64.59
CA SER A 17 -2.73 -36.71 -65.40
C SER A 17 -4.22 -36.89 -64.99
N GLU A 18 -5.16 -35.97 -65.21
CA GLU A 18 -5.22 -34.61 -65.78
C GLU A 18 -6.66 -34.10 -65.51
N ASP A 19 -6.99 -32.87 -65.93
CA ASP A 19 -8.34 -32.43 -66.34
C ASP A 19 -9.51 -32.31 -65.32
N ASP A 20 -10.43 -31.32 -65.42
CA ASP A 20 -10.35 -29.99 -66.08
C ASP A 20 -11.53 -29.09 -65.59
N LEU A 21 -11.62 -27.88 -66.19
CA LEU A 21 -12.75 -26.94 -66.33
C LEU A 21 -12.70 -25.62 -65.53
N ASP A 22 -11.97 -24.67 -66.16
CA ASP A 22 -12.44 -23.33 -66.60
C ASP A 22 -12.88 -22.29 -65.53
N VAL A 23 -12.40 -21.03 -65.56
CA VAL A 23 -12.66 -20.01 -66.59
C VAL A 23 -11.57 -18.92 -66.63
N MET A 24 -11.16 -18.53 -67.86
CA MET A 24 -10.62 -17.23 -68.37
C MET A 24 -10.26 -16.06 -67.38
N ARG A 25 -9.27 -15.16 -67.63
CA ARG A 25 -8.46 -14.80 -68.82
C ARG A 25 -7.23 -13.92 -68.42
N ARG A 26 -6.16 -13.95 -69.24
CA ARG A 26 -5.31 -12.85 -69.81
C ARG A 26 -5.51 -11.38 -69.34
N GLU A 27 -4.53 -10.46 -69.40
CA GLU A 27 -3.11 -10.43 -69.85
C GLU A 27 -2.41 -9.15 -69.32
N ASP A 28 -1.08 -9.16 -69.43
CA ASP A 28 -0.05 -8.09 -69.45
C ASP A 28 -0.41 -6.60 -69.62
N GLY A 29 0.54 -5.71 -69.25
CA GLY A 29 0.67 -4.37 -69.86
C GLY A 29 1.29 -3.28 -68.98
N SER A 30 2.54 -2.90 -69.26
CA SER A 30 3.29 -1.80 -68.61
C SER A 30 3.35 -0.52 -69.46
N TYR A 31 4.08 0.52 -68.97
CA TYR A 31 4.45 1.78 -69.67
C TYR A 31 3.32 2.85 -69.75
N GLU A 32 3.51 4.18 -69.65
CA GLU A 32 4.67 5.04 -69.36
C GLU A 32 4.24 6.48 -68.91
N ILE A 33 5.11 7.19 -68.17
CA ILE A 33 5.43 8.65 -68.14
C ILE A 33 4.32 9.72 -68.41
N LEU A 34 4.13 10.70 -67.50
CA LEU A 34 4.45 12.14 -67.73
C LEU A 34 4.21 13.11 -66.53
N MET A 35 5.23 13.95 -66.28
CA MET A 35 5.24 15.36 -65.79
C MET A 35 4.57 15.85 -64.47
N SER A 36 5.38 16.56 -63.67
CA SER A 36 4.99 17.74 -62.87
C SER A 36 5.05 19.02 -63.74
N PRO A 37 4.34 20.12 -63.40
CA PRO A 37 4.81 21.13 -62.42
C PRO A 37 3.68 21.63 -61.47
N ALA A 38 3.92 22.06 -60.22
CA ALA A 38 4.46 23.36 -59.76
C ALA A 38 3.75 24.62 -60.31
N VAL A 39 3.22 25.49 -59.41
CA VAL A 39 3.19 26.98 -59.41
C VAL A 39 2.06 27.52 -58.50
N ALA A 40 2.36 28.56 -57.69
CA ALA A 40 1.43 29.37 -56.86
C ALA A 40 1.06 30.68 -57.63
N PRO A 41 0.61 31.84 -57.07
CA PRO A 41 0.09 32.23 -55.74
C PRO A 41 -1.25 33.05 -55.85
N ALA A 42 -1.64 33.81 -54.79
CA ALA A 42 -2.49 35.06 -54.77
C ALA A 42 -3.36 35.14 -53.47
N THR A 43 -2.99 35.90 -52.43
CA THR A 43 -3.28 37.33 -52.12
C THR A 43 -4.70 37.67 -51.58
N LEU A 44 -4.74 37.96 -50.26
CA LEU A 44 -5.44 39.03 -49.50
C LEU A 44 -6.58 39.87 -50.15
N PRO A 45 -7.60 40.26 -49.35
CA PRO A 45 -7.57 41.64 -48.80
C PRO A 45 -7.98 41.81 -47.31
N LEU A 46 -7.97 43.07 -46.84
CA LEU A 46 -8.08 43.56 -45.44
C LEU A 46 -9.45 44.20 -45.08
N LYS A 47 -9.63 44.47 -43.77
CA LYS A 47 -10.36 45.61 -43.10
C LYS A 47 -11.90 45.59 -42.89
N VAL A 48 -12.30 45.22 -41.66
CA VAL A 48 -12.83 46.07 -40.54
C VAL A 48 -13.61 47.36 -40.92
N PRO A 49 -14.83 47.59 -40.35
CA PRO A 49 -14.99 48.64 -39.32
C PRO A 49 -15.93 48.30 -38.13
N MET A 50 -15.92 49.18 -37.11
CA MET A 50 -16.70 49.12 -35.86
C MET A 50 -18.20 49.45 -36.03
N SER A 51 -19.03 49.09 -35.04
CA SER A 51 -19.99 50.07 -34.45
C SER A 51 -20.48 49.70 -33.03
N ARG A 52 -20.53 50.71 -32.15
CA ARG A 52 -21.32 50.77 -30.89
C ARG A 52 -22.38 51.86 -31.10
N VAL A 53 -23.64 51.63 -30.72
CA VAL A 53 -24.62 52.68 -30.27
C VAL A 53 -25.70 52.00 -29.39
N ARG A 54 -26.24 52.72 -28.38
CA ARG A 54 -27.37 52.34 -27.48
C ARG A 54 -28.65 53.16 -27.84
N PRO A 55 -29.65 53.33 -26.94
CA PRO A 55 -30.81 52.53 -26.49
C PRO A 55 -32.11 53.13 -27.13
N PRO A 56 -33.35 53.24 -26.53
CA PRO A 56 -33.98 52.70 -25.31
C PRO A 56 -35.46 52.22 -25.45
N SER A 57 -36.16 52.06 -24.30
CA SER A 57 -37.63 52.17 -24.05
C SER A 57 -38.51 50.91 -24.21
N ARG A 58 -39.70 50.75 -23.57
CA ARG A 58 -40.31 51.23 -22.28
C ARG A 58 -41.74 50.66 -22.18
N GLN A 59 -42.20 50.09 -21.04
CA GLN A 59 -43.56 50.22 -20.45
C GLN A 59 -43.89 49.14 -19.38
N ALA A 60 -44.72 49.55 -18.42
CA ALA A 60 -45.52 48.76 -17.45
C ALA A 60 -47.02 49.18 -17.69
N PRO A 61 -48.09 48.85 -16.89
CA PRO A 61 -48.19 48.51 -15.45
C PRO A 61 -49.09 47.23 -15.21
N MET A 62 -49.77 46.91 -14.08
CA MET A 62 -50.23 47.67 -12.89
C MET A 62 -50.63 46.74 -11.71
N SER A 63 -50.62 47.28 -10.47
CA SER A 63 -51.23 46.70 -9.24
C SER A 63 -52.37 47.62 -8.73
N PRO A 64 -53.10 47.31 -7.63
CA PRO A 64 -52.63 47.46 -6.24
C PRO A 64 -52.94 46.18 -5.40
N ALA A 65 -52.97 46.08 -4.06
CA ALA A 65 -52.97 47.08 -2.97
C ALA A 65 -52.27 46.57 -1.67
N ASP A 66 -52.73 47.05 -0.51
CA ASP A 66 -52.13 47.04 0.85
C ASP A 66 -53.30 47.23 1.89
N PRO A 67 -53.16 47.46 3.24
CA PRO A 67 -52.00 47.40 4.16
C PRO A 67 -52.31 46.87 5.62
N ARG A 68 -51.34 47.04 6.56
CA ARG A 68 -51.42 47.07 8.07
C ARG A 68 -51.35 45.70 8.81
N SER A 69 -50.78 45.54 10.02
CA SER A 69 -50.08 46.44 10.99
C SER A 69 -49.29 45.70 12.10
N PHE A 70 -48.35 46.41 12.74
CA PHE A 70 -47.79 46.28 14.12
C PHE A 70 -48.30 45.21 15.13
N GLY A 71 -47.37 44.65 15.93
CA GLY A 71 -47.60 44.12 17.30
C GLY A 71 -46.73 42.89 17.63
N LEU A 72 -45.63 42.96 18.41
CA LEU A 72 -45.48 43.01 19.87
C LEU A 72 -45.96 41.78 20.69
N ARG A 73 -44.97 41.13 21.33
CA ARG A 73 -44.98 40.48 22.68
C ARG A 73 -45.82 39.21 22.97
N SER A 74 -45.05 38.18 23.38
CA SER A 74 -45.09 37.53 24.72
C SER A 74 -45.90 36.25 24.96
N ALA A 75 -45.22 35.33 25.68
CA ALA A 75 -45.71 34.28 26.58
C ALA A 75 -46.46 33.04 26.02
N ARG A 76 -45.86 31.86 26.26
CA ARG A 76 -46.36 30.77 27.16
C ARG A 76 -47.88 30.63 27.31
N ASP A 77 -48.54 29.47 27.19
CA ASP A 77 -48.12 28.07 27.47
C ASP A 77 -48.97 27.01 26.73
N ALA A 78 -48.59 25.73 26.90
CA ALA A 78 -49.15 24.45 26.41
C ALA A 78 -50.68 24.35 26.11
N SER A 79 -51.16 23.54 25.14
CA SER A 79 -51.14 22.06 25.19
C SER A 79 -51.94 21.38 24.03
N VAL A 80 -51.54 20.16 23.62
CA VAL A 80 -52.37 19.01 23.06
C VAL A 80 -53.20 19.27 21.77
N ALA A 81 -53.24 18.47 20.68
CA ALA A 81 -52.55 17.28 20.13
C ALA A 81 -52.71 17.31 18.57
N SER A 82 -52.27 16.40 17.68
CA SER A 82 -52.05 14.94 17.71
C SER A 82 -51.36 14.41 16.43
N SER A 83 -50.88 13.16 16.47
CA SER A 83 -50.63 12.24 15.31
C SER A 83 -49.37 12.45 14.42
N PRO A 84 -48.82 11.39 13.77
CA PRO A 84 -48.14 10.28 14.45
C PRO A 84 -46.73 9.98 13.88
N ALA A 85 -46.01 9.06 14.52
CA ALA A 85 -44.58 8.82 14.28
C ALA A 85 -44.26 7.74 13.24
N SER A 86 -43.10 7.89 12.59
CA SER A 86 -42.18 6.76 12.34
C SER A 86 -40.81 7.13 12.92
N LYS A 87 -40.19 6.21 13.67
CA LYS A 87 -38.91 6.42 14.38
C LYS A 87 -37.92 5.31 14.05
N ALA A 88 -36.72 5.71 13.66
CA ALA A 88 -35.49 4.94 13.85
C ALA A 88 -34.30 5.92 14.00
N PRO A 89 -34.03 6.46 15.20
CA PRO A 89 -32.87 7.31 15.42
C PRO A 89 -31.60 6.47 15.54
N VAL A 90 -30.63 6.72 14.66
CA VAL A 90 -29.25 6.29 14.85
C VAL A 90 -28.64 7.09 16.01
N LEU A 91 -27.81 6.44 16.83
CA LEU A 91 -27.24 7.01 18.06
C LEU A 91 -26.20 8.10 17.76
N THR A 92 -26.65 9.36 17.64
CA THR A 92 -25.75 10.53 17.52
C THR A 92 -26.19 11.71 18.41
N GLU A 93 -26.60 11.46 19.66
CA GLU A 93 -26.74 12.50 20.70
C GLU A 93 -26.25 11.97 22.06
N LEU A 94 -24.92 11.86 22.23
CA LEU A 94 -24.26 11.71 23.53
C LEU A 94 -22.74 11.97 23.42
N ASN A 95 -22.37 13.13 22.88
CA ASN A 95 -20.96 13.52 22.68
C ASN A 95 -20.39 14.43 23.80
N ASP A 96 -21.15 14.66 24.88
CA ASP A 96 -20.76 15.47 26.05
C ASP A 96 -21.01 14.69 27.35
N SER A 97 -20.18 13.68 27.67
CA SER A 97 -19.90 13.20 29.05
C SER A 97 -19.06 11.91 29.15
N ILE A 98 -17.79 11.93 28.71
CA ILE A 98 -16.79 10.95 29.20
C ILE A 98 -15.59 11.69 29.79
N VAL A 99 -15.81 12.30 30.96
CA VAL A 99 -14.77 12.90 31.80
C VAL A 99 -14.49 11.98 32.98
N PHE A 100 -13.53 11.08 32.84
CA PHE A 100 -12.97 10.33 33.98
C PHE A 100 -11.93 11.19 34.73
N THR A 101 -12.39 12.24 35.41
CA THR A 101 -11.62 12.91 36.46
C THR A 101 -11.87 12.22 37.79
N ALA A 102 -11.00 11.28 38.15
CA ALA A 102 -10.91 10.77 39.51
C ALA A 102 -10.28 11.84 40.42
N HIS A 103 -11.11 12.79 40.89
CA HIS A 103 -10.75 13.62 42.04
C HIS A 103 -11.02 12.83 43.32
N PRO A 104 -10.01 12.59 44.18
CA PRO A 104 -10.28 12.08 45.52
C PRO A 104 -10.98 13.18 46.32
N THR A 105 -12.19 12.90 46.79
CA THR A 105 -12.96 13.80 47.64
C THR A 105 -12.47 13.72 49.08
N THR A 106 -11.76 14.76 49.53
CA THR A 106 -11.52 15.06 50.95
C THR A 106 -12.01 16.48 51.24
N PRO A 107 -12.85 16.71 52.26
CA PRO A 107 -13.34 18.05 52.57
C PRO A 107 -12.27 18.90 53.28
N ASP A 108 -12.44 20.22 53.12
CA ASP A 108 -12.01 21.31 53.99
C ASP A 108 -10.51 21.50 54.33
N SER A 109 -9.88 22.48 53.66
CA SER A 109 -9.19 23.58 54.35
C SER A 109 -8.86 24.74 53.39
N GLU A 110 -9.17 25.97 53.77
CA GLU A 110 -8.75 27.18 53.05
C GLU A 110 -7.23 27.43 53.20
N ALA A 111 -6.53 27.78 52.10
CA ALA A 111 -5.44 28.78 52.04
C ALA A 111 -4.64 28.73 50.74
N GLY A 112 -4.00 29.86 50.37
CA GLY A 112 -2.72 29.82 49.65
C GLY A 112 -2.75 29.89 48.12
N LYS A 113 -3.08 31.06 47.56
CA LYS A 113 -2.66 31.39 46.17
C LYS A 113 -1.13 31.48 46.09
N THR A 114 -0.43 30.47 45.56
CA THR A 114 0.81 30.66 44.79
C THR A 114 1.29 29.41 44.05
N ARG A 115 1.77 29.63 42.81
CA ARG A 115 2.84 28.84 42.14
C ARG A 115 2.52 27.40 41.69
N SER A 116 1.99 27.26 40.47
CA SER A 116 2.45 26.18 39.57
C SER A 116 2.41 26.55 38.09
N LYS A 117 3.59 26.86 37.51
CA LYS A 117 3.83 26.92 36.05
C LYS A 117 4.39 25.59 35.51
N ARG A 118 4.13 24.45 36.17
CA ARG A 118 4.72 23.13 35.82
C ARG A 118 3.73 22.01 35.45
N VAL A 119 2.42 22.26 35.41
CA VAL A 119 1.41 21.23 35.06
C VAL A 119 1.08 21.18 33.56
N ALA A 120 1.41 22.23 32.80
CA ALA A 120 1.03 22.41 31.39
C ALA A 120 1.86 21.59 30.38
N LYS A 121 2.06 20.28 30.61
CA LYS A 121 2.72 19.36 29.66
C LYS A 121 2.14 17.95 29.57
N MET A 122 1.06 17.67 30.30
CA MET A 122 0.40 16.35 30.34
C MET A 122 -0.89 16.32 29.50
N THR A 123 -1.43 17.49 29.14
CA THR A 123 -2.74 17.67 28.46
C THR A 123 -2.72 17.41 26.96
N ASP A 124 -1.54 17.23 26.33
CA ASP A 124 -1.43 17.01 24.88
C ASP A 124 -1.74 15.56 24.44
N LEU A 125 -2.06 14.67 25.39
CA LEU A 125 -2.51 13.30 25.15
C LEU A 125 -4.03 13.17 25.27
N ASN A 126 -4.77 14.11 24.67
CA ASN A 126 -6.20 13.95 24.45
C ASN A 126 -6.47 12.62 23.73
N MET A 127 -7.51 11.91 24.18
CA MET A 127 -7.91 10.63 23.62
C MET A 127 -8.50 10.87 22.22
N PRO A 128 -8.06 10.14 21.17
CA PRO A 128 -8.49 10.42 19.82
C PRO A 128 -9.98 10.08 19.65
N SER A 129 -10.78 11.06 19.26
CA SER A 129 -12.18 10.94 18.86
C SER A 129 -12.29 11.04 17.34
N VAL A 130 -13.14 10.22 16.72
CA VAL A 130 -13.56 10.41 15.31
C VAL A 130 -14.17 11.80 15.19
N SER A 131 -13.71 12.59 14.22
CA SER A 131 -14.20 13.97 14.02
C SER A 131 -15.13 14.11 12.83
N ILE A 132 -15.00 13.23 11.84
CA ILE A 132 -15.89 13.11 10.68
C ILE A 132 -16.48 11.69 10.73
N PRO A 133 -17.72 11.50 11.22
CA PRO A 133 -18.34 10.17 11.27
C PRO A 133 -18.52 9.59 9.86
N GLU A 134 -18.35 8.28 9.72
CA GLU A 134 -18.83 7.58 8.50
C GLU A 134 -20.36 7.55 8.51
N THR A 135 -20.97 7.75 7.33
CA THR A 135 -22.42 7.69 7.09
C THR A 135 -22.83 6.46 6.29
N GLN A 136 -21.87 5.62 5.88
CA GLN A 136 -22.14 4.36 5.20
C GLN A 136 -22.75 3.31 6.15
N ARG A 137 -23.70 2.53 5.63
CA ARG A 137 -24.28 1.38 6.35
C ARG A 137 -23.57 0.07 6.02
N TYR A 138 -23.14 -0.06 4.77
CA TYR A 138 -22.49 -1.26 4.25
C TYR A 138 -20.99 -1.12 4.31
N THR A 139 -20.33 -2.05 5.02
CA THR A 139 -18.88 -1.97 5.25
C THR A 139 -18.08 -2.78 4.23
N PHE A 140 -18.64 -3.89 3.74
CA PHE A 140 -18.00 -4.81 2.81
C PHE A 140 -18.88 -5.14 1.60
N ALA A 141 -18.22 -5.30 0.46
CA ALA A 141 -18.79 -5.90 -0.73
C ALA A 141 -18.09 -7.22 -1.08
N LEU A 142 -18.88 -8.24 -1.42
CA LEU A 142 -18.42 -9.48 -2.03
C LEU A 142 -18.98 -9.60 -3.45
N ILE A 143 -18.12 -10.04 -4.36
CA ILE A 143 -18.49 -10.33 -5.75
C ILE A 143 -18.40 -11.83 -5.93
N LEU A 144 -19.52 -12.50 -6.21
CA LEU A 144 -19.56 -13.92 -6.48
C LEU A 144 -19.27 -14.18 -7.96
N ARG A 145 -18.28 -15.03 -8.23
CA ARG A 145 -17.90 -15.47 -9.58
C ARG A 145 -19.06 -16.18 -10.25
N ASN A 146 -19.21 -15.92 -11.53
CA ASN A 146 -20.07 -16.70 -12.39
C ASN A 146 -19.44 -18.06 -12.77
N THR A 147 -20.26 -19.06 -13.08
CA THR A 147 -19.90 -20.43 -13.49
C THR A 147 -18.78 -20.47 -14.54
N THR A 148 -18.77 -19.52 -15.50
CA THR A 148 -17.74 -19.42 -16.54
C THR A 148 -16.38 -18.98 -16.02
N GLN A 149 -16.33 -18.08 -15.03
CA GLN A 149 -15.09 -17.66 -14.37
C GLN A 149 -14.54 -18.79 -13.50
N VAL A 150 -15.39 -19.47 -12.72
CA VAL A 150 -14.99 -20.66 -11.93
C VAL A 150 -14.44 -21.76 -12.84
N LYS A 151 -15.08 -22.00 -13.99
CA LYS A 151 -14.62 -22.93 -15.04
C LYS A 151 -13.28 -22.53 -15.67
N GLN A 152 -12.92 -21.25 -15.68
CA GLN A 152 -11.59 -20.78 -16.08
C GLN A 152 -10.57 -21.01 -14.95
N LEU A 153 -10.89 -20.61 -13.72
CA LEU A 153 -10.05 -20.82 -12.53
C LEU A 153 -9.68 -22.30 -12.36
N LEU A 154 -10.64 -23.22 -12.51
CA LEU A 154 -10.40 -24.67 -12.44
C LEU A 154 -9.47 -25.19 -13.57
N ARG A 155 -9.47 -24.56 -14.75
CA ARG A 155 -8.52 -24.91 -15.84
C ARG A 155 -7.11 -24.42 -15.53
N GLU A 156 -6.97 -23.25 -14.93
CA GLU A 156 -5.69 -22.67 -14.52
C GLU A 156 -5.08 -23.46 -13.35
N ARG A 157 -5.91 -23.86 -12.38
CA ARG A 157 -5.49 -24.73 -11.24
C ARG A 157 -5.16 -26.16 -11.67
N PHE A 158 -5.91 -26.75 -12.60
CA PHE A 158 -5.77 -28.17 -12.98
C PHE A 158 -5.59 -28.42 -14.49
N PRO A 159 -4.50 -27.92 -15.13
CA PRO A 159 -4.33 -27.98 -16.58
C PRO A 159 -4.19 -29.40 -17.14
N ARG A 160 -3.78 -30.39 -16.34
CA ARG A 160 -3.52 -31.79 -16.77
C ARG A 160 -4.68 -32.77 -16.55
N ARG A 161 -5.78 -32.39 -15.90
CA ARG A 161 -6.93 -33.28 -15.59
C ARG A 161 -8.29 -32.57 -15.72
N ALA A 162 -8.47 -31.74 -16.75
CA ALA A 162 -9.73 -31.04 -17.02
C ALA A 162 -10.78 -31.99 -17.67
N ASP A 163 -11.10 -33.08 -16.98
CA ASP A 163 -11.90 -34.19 -17.47
C ASP A 163 -13.33 -33.79 -17.86
N LYS A 164 -13.93 -34.60 -18.75
CA LYS A 164 -15.26 -34.33 -19.33
C LYS A 164 -16.45 -34.37 -18.34
N PRO A 165 -16.50 -35.17 -17.24
CA PRO A 165 -17.72 -35.31 -16.43
C PRO A 165 -18.00 -34.10 -15.54
N MET A 166 -16.97 -33.45 -14.96
CA MET A 166 -17.11 -32.25 -14.11
C MET A 166 -17.86 -31.10 -14.83
N ARG A 167 -17.78 -31.06 -16.17
CA ARG A 167 -18.46 -30.03 -16.98
C ARG A 167 -19.99 -30.13 -16.99
N ARG A 168 -20.58 -31.28 -16.63
CA ARG A 168 -22.05 -31.47 -16.67
C ARG A 168 -22.77 -31.02 -15.39
N ARG A 169 -22.09 -30.98 -14.25
CA ARG A 169 -22.67 -30.57 -12.94
C ARG A 169 -22.13 -29.26 -12.38
N LEU A 170 -21.05 -28.71 -12.93
CA LEU A 170 -20.41 -27.48 -12.44
C LEU A 170 -21.37 -26.30 -12.20
N ALA A 171 -22.41 -26.10 -13.03
CA ALA A 171 -23.38 -25.01 -12.79
C ALA A 171 -24.20 -25.21 -11.51
N ALA A 172 -24.63 -26.44 -11.23
CA ALA A 172 -25.35 -26.79 -10.01
C ALA A 172 -24.40 -26.79 -8.78
N GLU A 173 -23.16 -27.25 -8.95
CA GLU A 173 -22.13 -27.21 -7.90
C GLU A 173 -21.76 -25.76 -7.52
N VAL A 174 -21.55 -24.88 -8.50
CA VAL A 174 -21.31 -23.44 -8.28
C VAL A 174 -22.53 -22.79 -7.62
N GLY A 175 -23.75 -23.07 -8.09
CA GLY A 175 -24.96 -22.55 -7.48
C GLY A 175 -25.15 -23.01 -6.02
N ALA A 176 -24.96 -24.30 -5.75
CA ALA A 176 -25.00 -24.84 -4.39
C ALA A 176 -23.93 -24.21 -3.47
N MET A 177 -22.74 -23.91 -4.01
CA MET A 177 -21.69 -23.23 -3.27
C MET A 177 -21.95 -21.72 -3.07
N GLN A 178 -22.58 -21.03 -4.02
CA GLN A 178 -23.08 -19.66 -3.83
C GLN A 178 -24.14 -19.62 -2.71
N VAL A 179 -25.11 -20.55 -2.72
CA VAL A 179 -26.08 -20.74 -1.62
C VAL A 179 -25.37 -21.04 -0.30
N LYS A 180 -24.36 -21.92 -0.27
CA LYS A 180 -23.57 -22.24 0.93
C LYS A 180 -22.87 -21.01 1.49
N CYS A 181 -22.24 -20.18 0.64
CA CYS A 181 -21.57 -18.94 1.07
C CYS A 181 -22.57 -17.98 1.72
N LEU A 182 -23.67 -17.66 1.03
CA LEU A 182 -24.67 -16.72 1.52
C LEU A 182 -25.37 -17.22 2.80
N ARG A 183 -25.70 -18.52 2.86
CA ARG A 183 -26.21 -19.18 4.07
C ARG A 183 -25.26 -19.01 5.25
N ARG A 184 -23.95 -19.25 5.08
CA ARG A 184 -22.98 -19.15 6.18
C ARG A 184 -22.78 -17.71 6.68
N LEU A 185 -22.84 -16.71 5.80
CA LEU A 185 -22.81 -15.29 6.23
C LEU A 185 -24.04 -14.95 7.10
N VAL A 186 -25.23 -15.36 6.67
CA VAL A 186 -26.47 -15.17 7.46
C VAL A 186 -26.42 -15.95 8.78
N GLN A 187 -25.87 -17.18 8.77
CA GLN A 187 -25.64 -17.98 9.98
C GLN A 187 -24.57 -17.37 10.92
N ALA A 188 -23.60 -16.62 10.40
CA ALA A 188 -22.65 -15.85 11.22
C ALA A 188 -23.25 -14.59 11.86
N GLY A 189 -24.55 -14.30 11.63
CA GLY A 189 -25.26 -13.16 12.22
C GLY A 189 -25.26 -11.90 11.36
N LEU A 190 -24.42 -11.84 10.32
CA LEU A 190 -24.31 -10.68 9.43
C LEU A 190 -25.64 -10.35 8.74
N GLY A 191 -25.89 -9.06 8.56
CA GLY A 191 -26.86 -8.57 7.59
C GLY A 191 -26.29 -8.74 6.20
N VAL A 192 -27.08 -9.31 5.29
CA VAL A 192 -26.64 -9.56 3.92
C VAL A 192 -27.74 -9.14 2.95
N ILE A 193 -27.34 -8.40 1.92
CA ILE A 193 -28.22 -7.86 0.88
C ILE A 193 -27.63 -8.22 -0.47
N LEU A 194 -28.47 -8.59 -1.43
CA LEU A 194 -28.05 -8.78 -2.82
C LEU A 194 -28.39 -7.53 -3.62
N LEU A 195 -27.47 -7.12 -4.49
CA LEU A 195 -27.79 -6.11 -5.49
C LEU A 195 -28.30 -6.77 -6.77
N ASP A 196 -29.44 -6.28 -7.26
CA ASP A 196 -30.00 -6.67 -8.53
C ASP A 196 -29.07 -6.21 -9.66
N ASN A 197 -28.82 -7.14 -10.58
CA ASN A 197 -27.95 -6.97 -11.74
C ASN A 197 -28.59 -7.60 -13.00
N ASP A 198 -29.83 -8.10 -12.86
CA ASP A 198 -30.60 -8.76 -13.91
C ASP A 198 -31.61 -7.78 -14.54
N ASN A 199 -32.05 -6.76 -13.80
CA ASN A 199 -32.96 -5.71 -14.28
C ASN A 199 -32.25 -4.60 -15.09
N THR A 200 -32.81 -4.24 -16.25
CA THR A 200 -32.20 -3.30 -17.19
C THR A 200 -32.29 -1.84 -16.76
N ILE A 201 -31.16 -1.24 -16.39
CA ILE A 201 -30.98 0.21 -16.25
C ILE A 201 -31.24 0.90 -17.62
N PRO A 202 -31.89 2.09 -17.67
CA PRO A 202 -32.26 2.79 -18.91
C PRO A 202 -31.13 3.01 -19.94
N HIS A 203 -31.53 3.18 -21.20
CA HIS A 203 -30.67 3.06 -22.39
C HIS A 203 -29.43 3.97 -22.44
N ASP A 204 -29.42 5.13 -21.79
CA ASP A 204 -28.28 6.07 -21.83
C ASP A 204 -27.07 5.63 -20.96
N THR A 205 -27.31 4.87 -19.88
CA THR A 205 -26.24 4.27 -19.04
C THR A 205 -25.92 2.82 -19.45
N GLN A 206 -26.68 2.26 -20.39
CA GLN A 206 -26.59 0.87 -20.85
C GLN A 206 -25.24 0.48 -21.50
N ARG A 207 -24.38 1.46 -21.81
CA ARG A 207 -23.02 1.27 -22.40
C ARG A 207 -22.06 0.47 -21.50
N TRP A 208 -22.46 0.18 -20.26
CA TRP A 208 -21.65 -0.39 -19.19
C TRP A 208 -22.19 -1.72 -18.63
N ASN A 209 -23.31 -2.23 -19.16
CA ASN A 209 -24.31 -2.95 -18.38
C ASN A 209 -24.37 -4.48 -18.62
N GLU A 210 -23.23 -5.20 -18.66
CA GLU A 210 -23.22 -6.66 -18.90
C GLU A 210 -22.14 -7.40 -18.07
N THR A 211 -22.41 -7.63 -16.79
CA THR A 211 -21.63 -8.57 -15.96
C THR A 211 -22.54 -9.41 -15.09
N ASN A 212 -22.68 -10.69 -15.39
CA ASN A 212 -23.52 -11.65 -14.67
C ASN A 212 -22.94 -12.10 -13.31
N ASN A 213 -22.25 -11.20 -12.60
CA ASN A 213 -21.71 -11.46 -11.27
C ASN A 213 -22.71 -11.01 -10.22
N ILE A 214 -22.87 -11.78 -9.15
CA ILE A 214 -23.77 -11.41 -8.05
C ILE A 214 -22.97 -10.56 -7.06
N CYS A 215 -23.41 -9.32 -6.83
CA CYS A 215 -22.85 -8.43 -5.84
C CYS A 215 -23.62 -8.55 -4.52
N VAL A 216 -22.89 -8.72 -3.42
CA VAL A 216 -23.40 -8.96 -2.07
C VAL A 216 -22.87 -7.87 -1.16
N LEU A 217 -23.77 -7.14 -0.50
CA LEU A 217 -23.44 -6.14 0.52
C LEU A 217 -23.57 -6.74 1.91
N ILE A 218 -22.68 -6.34 2.82
CA ILE A 218 -22.69 -6.77 4.23
C ILE A 218 -22.96 -5.58 5.14
N ASP A 219 -23.99 -5.74 5.99
CA ASP A 219 -24.37 -4.85 7.09
C ASP A 219 -23.98 -5.55 8.41
N PRO A 220 -22.97 -5.05 9.14
CA PRO A 220 -22.56 -5.64 10.41
C PRO A 220 -23.37 -5.15 11.61
N TYR A 221 -24.14 -4.07 11.47
CA TYR A 221 -24.85 -3.42 12.57
C TYR A 221 -26.24 -4.01 12.83
N LYS A 222 -26.67 -4.97 11.99
CA LYS A 222 -27.90 -5.75 12.17
C LYS A 222 -28.01 -6.39 13.56
N ASP A 223 -26.92 -6.92 14.09
CA ASP A 223 -26.80 -7.35 15.49
C ASP A 223 -25.78 -6.44 16.19
N LYS A 224 -26.26 -5.63 17.13
CA LYS A 224 -25.47 -4.58 17.78
C LYS A 224 -24.35 -5.11 18.66
N GLU A 225 -24.45 -6.36 19.12
CA GLU A 225 -23.44 -6.95 19.99
C GLU A 225 -22.44 -7.83 19.24
N LEU A 226 -22.71 -8.20 17.98
CA LEU A 226 -21.91 -9.13 17.18
C LEU A 226 -20.44 -8.70 17.03
N LEU A 227 -20.20 -7.42 16.70
CA LEU A 227 -18.84 -6.87 16.60
C LEU A 227 -18.11 -6.89 17.95
N LEU A 228 -18.84 -6.64 19.04
CA LEU A 228 -18.29 -6.65 20.38
C LEU A 228 -17.93 -8.07 20.85
N GLN A 229 -18.79 -9.04 20.53
CA GLN A 229 -18.57 -10.46 20.82
C GLN A 229 -17.36 -10.98 20.03
N GLU A 230 -17.26 -10.70 18.71
CA GLU A 230 -16.10 -11.09 17.90
C GLU A 230 -14.81 -10.38 18.36
N PHE A 231 -14.86 -9.11 18.78
CA PHE A 231 -13.70 -8.41 19.36
C PHE A 231 -13.20 -9.05 20.65
N LYS A 232 -14.13 -9.44 21.54
CA LYS A 232 -13.78 -10.15 22.78
C LYS A 232 -13.18 -11.53 22.44
N ARG A 233 -13.84 -12.29 21.56
CA ARG A 233 -13.36 -13.59 21.07
C ARG A 233 -11.97 -13.49 20.44
N GLU A 234 -11.70 -12.51 19.59
CA GLU A 234 -10.37 -12.33 18.97
C GLU A 234 -9.29 -12.13 20.04
N LYS A 235 -9.56 -11.29 21.05
CA LYS A 235 -8.64 -11.08 22.18
C LYS A 235 -8.43 -12.34 23.03
N ASP A 236 -9.45 -13.17 23.17
CA ASP A 236 -9.38 -14.40 23.97
C ASP A 236 -8.67 -15.53 23.21
N GLU A 237 -8.99 -15.75 21.92
CA GLU A 237 -8.25 -16.67 21.03
C GLU A 237 -6.76 -16.29 20.95
N LEU A 238 -6.45 -15.00 20.89
CA LEU A 238 -5.08 -14.50 20.86
C LEU A 238 -4.34 -14.72 22.19
N ALA A 239 -5.03 -14.56 23.33
CA ALA A 239 -4.46 -14.91 24.63
C ALA A 239 -4.17 -16.43 24.73
N ILE A 240 -5.05 -17.28 24.19
CA ILE A 240 -4.85 -18.72 24.10
C ILE A 240 -3.62 -19.06 23.24
N ARG A 241 -3.53 -18.55 22.00
CA ARG A 241 -2.41 -18.77 21.08
C ARG A 241 -1.04 -18.31 21.62
N ARG A 242 -1.03 -17.32 22.51
CA ARG A 242 0.19 -16.83 23.18
C ARG A 242 0.54 -17.58 24.48
N GLY A 243 -0.33 -18.47 24.98
CA GLY A 243 -0.16 -19.12 26.27
C GLY A 243 -0.51 -18.25 27.49
N TYR A 244 -1.18 -17.11 27.30
CA TYR A 244 -1.62 -16.20 28.37
C TYR A 244 -3.11 -16.38 28.75
N ALA A 245 -3.74 -17.50 28.38
CA ALA A 245 -5.14 -17.79 28.67
C ALA A 245 -5.49 -17.66 30.18
N THR A 246 -4.63 -18.16 31.06
CA THR A 246 -4.83 -18.09 32.52
C THR A 246 -4.87 -16.65 33.04
N ALA A 247 -3.99 -15.78 32.56
CA ALA A 247 -4.00 -14.35 32.89
C ALA A 247 -5.24 -13.63 32.31
N ARG A 248 -5.78 -14.14 31.19
CA ARG A 248 -6.97 -13.56 30.53
C ARG A 248 -8.28 -13.89 31.23
N LEU A 249 -8.38 -15.06 31.90
CA LEU A 249 -9.58 -15.45 32.69
C LEU A 249 -9.94 -14.45 33.79
N GLY A 250 -8.95 -13.72 34.33
CA GLY A 250 -9.15 -12.71 35.36
C GLY A 250 -9.62 -11.33 34.86
N VAL A 251 -9.88 -11.16 33.55
CA VAL A 251 -10.16 -9.86 32.92
C VAL A 251 -11.67 -9.67 32.66
N GLU A 252 -12.09 -8.40 32.52
CA GLU A 252 -13.49 -7.95 32.56
C GLU A 252 -14.49 -8.68 31.61
N PRO A 253 -15.77 -8.84 32.04
CA PRO A 253 -16.83 -9.43 31.22
C PRO A 253 -17.33 -8.50 30.10
N LEU A 254 -18.16 -9.04 29.20
CA LEU A 254 -18.73 -8.34 28.02
C LEU A 254 -19.44 -7.02 28.38
N GLU A 255 -20.03 -6.96 29.58
CA GLU A 255 -20.83 -5.83 30.06
C GLU A 255 -20.03 -4.54 30.25
N SER A 256 -18.74 -4.60 30.60
CA SER A 256 -17.90 -3.39 30.67
C SER A 256 -17.59 -2.81 29.29
N LEU A 257 -17.68 -3.65 28.25
CA LEU A 257 -17.37 -3.30 26.88
C LEU A 257 -18.60 -2.83 26.07
N ARG A 258 -19.83 -2.97 26.59
CA ARG A 258 -21.07 -2.52 25.91
C ARG A 258 -21.10 -1.04 25.53
N ASN A 259 -20.27 -0.21 26.17
CA ASN A 259 -20.15 1.22 25.91
C ASN A 259 -18.88 1.60 25.09
N VAL A 260 -18.19 0.63 24.48
CA VAL A 260 -16.99 0.88 23.66
C VAL A 260 -17.40 1.23 22.23
N CYS A 261 -17.20 2.49 21.85
CA CYS A 261 -17.26 2.88 20.44
C CYS A 261 -16.05 2.30 19.69
N PHE A 262 -16.30 1.54 18.62
CA PHE A 262 -15.24 1.09 17.73
C PHE A 262 -14.82 2.21 16.76
N SER A 263 -13.57 2.17 16.31
CA SER A 263 -13.13 2.97 15.15
C SER A 263 -13.47 2.23 13.86
N PRO A 264 -13.87 2.92 12.76
CA PRO A 264 -14.23 2.25 11.50
C PRO A 264 -13.17 1.26 11.00
N ALA A 265 -11.88 1.57 11.12
CA ALA A 265 -10.78 0.67 10.76
C ALA A 265 -10.80 -0.68 11.52
N LEU A 266 -11.24 -0.68 12.78
CA LEU A 266 -11.38 -1.87 13.62
C LEU A 266 -12.68 -2.62 13.30
N GLU A 267 -13.77 -1.92 13.02
CA GLU A 267 -15.01 -2.54 12.53
C GLU A 267 -14.76 -3.30 11.23
N LEU A 268 -13.97 -2.74 10.30
CA LEU A 268 -13.54 -3.41 9.09
C LEU A 268 -12.67 -4.65 9.37
N GLN A 269 -11.77 -4.61 10.37
CA GLN A 269 -10.99 -5.78 10.78
C GLN A 269 -11.86 -6.91 11.33
N LEU A 270 -12.79 -6.59 12.23
CA LEU A 270 -13.69 -7.54 12.87
C LEU A 270 -14.68 -8.18 11.87
N THR A 271 -15.28 -7.36 11.01
CA THR A 271 -16.18 -7.87 9.95
C THR A 271 -15.47 -8.78 8.96
N HIS A 272 -14.24 -8.45 8.56
CA HIS A 272 -13.43 -9.33 7.72
C HIS A 272 -13.09 -10.65 8.41
N ASN A 273 -12.73 -10.62 9.69
CA ASN A 273 -12.48 -11.82 10.49
C ASN A 273 -13.72 -12.71 10.56
N LEU A 274 -14.90 -12.12 10.78
CA LEU A 274 -16.18 -12.85 10.80
C LEU A 274 -16.52 -13.48 9.44
N ILE A 275 -16.31 -12.76 8.32
CA ILE A 275 -16.46 -13.30 6.95
C ILE A 275 -15.51 -14.50 6.72
N ARG A 276 -14.24 -14.37 7.14
CA ARG A 276 -13.23 -15.42 6.99
C ARG A 276 -13.55 -16.65 7.83
N ASN A 277 -14.01 -16.44 9.07
CA ASN A 277 -14.47 -17.49 9.97
C ASN A 277 -15.71 -18.20 9.41
N ALA A 278 -16.67 -17.46 8.85
CA ALA A 278 -17.86 -18.00 8.20
C ALA A 278 -17.54 -18.82 6.93
N PHE A 279 -16.49 -18.50 6.19
CA PHE A 279 -16.08 -19.26 5.00
C PHE A 279 -15.13 -20.43 5.29
N ARG A 280 -14.71 -20.65 6.55
CA ARG A 280 -13.86 -21.78 6.92
C ARG A 280 -14.65 -23.09 6.98
N ASP A 281 -14.10 -24.15 6.40
CA ASP A 281 -14.66 -25.51 6.43
C ASP A 281 -14.03 -26.31 7.57
N TYR A 282 -14.52 -26.19 8.80
CA TYR A 282 -13.99 -26.91 9.98
C TYR A 282 -14.16 -28.45 9.88
N ASP A 283 -15.13 -28.90 9.11
CA ASP A 283 -15.50 -30.30 8.90
C ASP A 283 -14.37 -31.12 8.26
N LYS A 284 -13.52 -30.47 7.43
CA LYS A 284 -12.47 -31.09 6.63
C LYS A 284 -11.11 -30.55 7.04
N GLU A 285 -10.10 -31.42 7.13
CA GLU A 285 -8.74 -30.97 7.40
C GLU A 285 -8.17 -30.22 6.18
N ASP A 286 -7.35 -29.20 6.42
CA ASP A 286 -6.77 -28.35 5.37
C ASP A 286 -6.04 -29.17 4.28
N TRP A 287 -5.36 -30.27 4.66
CA TRP A 287 -4.69 -31.15 3.69
C TRP A 287 -5.67 -31.98 2.86
N VAL A 288 -6.84 -32.34 3.41
CA VAL A 288 -7.90 -33.03 2.68
C VAL A 288 -8.49 -32.09 1.64
N LEU A 289 -8.74 -30.82 2.00
CA LEU A 289 -9.23 -29.80 1.08
C LEU A 289 -8.24 -29.56 -0.09
N ASP A 290 -6.93 -29.45 0.21
CA ASP A 290 -5.89 -29.31 -0.82
C ASP A 290 -5.82 -30.52 -1.77
N MET A 291 -6.07 -31.73 -1.26
CA MET A 291 -5.96 -32.98 -2.04
C MET A 291 -7.26 -33.39 -2.75
N SER A 292 -8.44 -33.07 -2.19
CA SER A 292 -9.74 -33.52 -2.70
C SER A 292 -10.15 -32.83 -3.99
N LYS A 293 -9.63 -31.61 -4.25
CA LYS A 293 -9.92 -30.77 -5.42
C LYS A 293 -11.40 -30.38 -5.54
N GLU A 294 -12.13 -30.46 -4.45
CA GLU A 294 -13.51 -29.99 -4.37
C GLU A 294 -13.57 -28.46 -4.46
N LEU A 295 -14.76 -27.93 -4.76
CA LEU A 295 -14.96 -26.49 -4.81
C LEU A 295 -15.11 -25.93 -3.39
N THR A 296 -14.31 -24.93 -3.02
CA THR A 296 -14.38 -24.23 -1.73
C THR A 296 -15.18 -22.92 -1.86
N CYS A 297 -15.59 -22.32 -0.73
CA CYS A 297 -16.27 -21.02 -0.74
C CYS A 297 -15.42 -19.93 -1.42
N TRP A 298 -14.11 -19.93 -1.20
CA TRP A 298 -13.17 -18.97 -1.82
C TRP A 298 -12.98 -19.16 -3.33
N ASP A 299 -13.28 -20.34 -3.88
CA ASP A 299 -13.28 -20.57 -5.34
C ASP A 299 -14.45 -19.88 -6.03
N VAL A 300 -15.53 -19.61 -5.29
CA VAL A 300 -16.71 -18.89 -5.76
C VAL A 300 -16.62 -17.38 -5.49
N VAL A 301 -15.93 -16.93 -4.44
CA VAL A 301 -15.74 -15.49 -4.17
C VAL A 301 -14.65 -14.90 -5.08
N GLU A 302 -15.02 -13.95 -5.94
CA GLU A 302 -14.08 -13.23 -6.82
C GLU A 302 -13.25 -12.23 -6.02
N HIS A 303 -13.95 -11.33 -5.34
CA HIS A 303 -13.40 -10.25 -4.53
C HIS A 303 -14.22 -10.10 -3.24
N CYS A 304 -13.55 -9.78 -2.15
CA CYS A 304 -14.11 -9.40 -0.86
C CYS A 304 -13.28 -8.20 -0.38
N PHE A 305 -13.85 -7.01 -0.34
CA PHE A 305 -13.12 -5.77 -0.05
C PHE A 305 -14.01 -4.77 0.71
N PRO A 306 -13.41 -3.89 1.54
CA PRO A 306 -14.15 -2.85 2.24
C PRO A 306 -14.53 -1.74 1.26
N LEU A 307 -15.70 -1.11 1.48
CA LEU A 307 -16.20 -0.01 0.65
C LEU A 307 -15.68 1.35 1.12
N HIS A 308 -15.56 2.29 0.18
CA HIS A 308 -15.33 3.70 0.48
C HIS A 308 -16.62 4.40 0.94
N ASP A 309 -16.49 5.32 1.89
CA ASP A 309 -17.54 6.29 2.20
C ASP A 309 -17.31 7.56 1.36
N ARG A 310 -18.25 7.86 0.45
CA ARG A 310 -18.14 8.99 -0.48
C ARG A 310 -18.29 10.34 0.24
N ALA A 311 -19.13 10.41 1.27
CA ALA A 311 -19.38 11.61 2.04
C ALA A 311 -18.15 11.96 2.91
N PHE A 312 -17.60 10.97 3.62
CA PHE A 312 -16.35 11.10 4.36
C PHE A 312 -15.20 11.51 3.43
N ASN A 313 -14.98 10.81 2.31
CA ASN A 313 -13.86 11.10 1.40
C ASN A 313 -13.92 12.55 0.86
N ALA A 314 -15.12 13.05 0.54
CA ALA A 314 -15.31 14.44 0.10
C ALA A 314 -15.11 15.47 1.23
N ALA A 315 -15.63 15.20 2.42
CA ALA A 315 -15.49 16.08 3.59
C ALA A 315 -14.03 16.17 4.05
N PHE A 316 -13.38 15.03 4.27
CA PHE A 316 -11.97 14.93 4.67
C PHE A 316 -11.06 15.63 3.67
N PHE A 317 -11.18 15.35 2.36
CA PHE A 317 -10.31 15.98 1.35
C PHE A 317 -10.53 17.50 1.26
N THR A 318 -11.78 17.96 1.43
CA THR A 318 -12.10 19.39 1.45
C THR A 318 -11.45 20.09 2.64
N GLU A 319 -11.50 19.49 3.83
CA GLU A 319 -10.94 20.05 5.05
C GLU A 319 -9.39 19.99 5.05
N TYR A 320 -8.83 18.84 4.66
CA TYR A 320 -7.39 18.65 4.47
C TYR A 320 -6.80 19.73 3.54
N ARG A 321 -7.47 20.02 2.42
CA ARG A 321 -7.07 21.06 1.45
C ARG A 321 -7.08 22.48 2.03
N LYS A 322 -8.04 22.83 2.91
CA LYS A 322 -8.06 24.14 3.58
C LYS A 322 -6.83 24.28 4.47
N GLN A 323 -6.57 23.26 5.29
CA GLN A 323 -5.52 23.29 6.30
C GLN A 323 -4.10 23.24 5.70
N THR A 324 -3.91 22.64 4.51
CA THR A 324 -2.56 22.51 3.93
C THR A 324 -1.90 23.84 3.52
N PHE A 325 -2.66 24.92 3.34
CA PHE A 325 -2.13 26.24 2.98
C PHE A 325 -2.14 27.23 4.15
N ASP A 326 -2.57 26.81 5.33
CA ASP A 326 -2.67 27.67 6.51
C ASP A 326 -1.31 27.77 7.24
N VAL A 327 -0.32 28.35 6.56
CA VAL A 327 1.10 28.43 7.00
C VAL A 327 1.30 29.44 8.13
N HIS A 328 0.71 29.15 9.29
CA HIS A 328 0.95 29.87 10.53
C HIS A 328 2.37 29.57 11.04
N LEU A 329 3.37 30.32 10.57
CA LEU A 329 4.79 30.14 10.89
C LEU A 329 5.08 29.97 12.40
N ARG A 330 4.30 30.66 13.25
CA ARG A 330 4.40 30.65 14.72
C ARG A 330 3.74 29.43 15.39
N LYS A 331 2.81 28.75 14.69
CA LYS A 331 2.22 27.46 15.08
C LYS A 331 2.94 26.28 14.41
N ALA A 332 3.58 26.45 13.25
CA ALA A 332 4.29 25.37 12.56
C ALA A 332 5.39 24.69 13.41
N THR A 333 5.96 25.44 14.36
CA THR A 333 6.97 24.96 15.32
C THR A 333 6.39 24.36 16.61
N THR A 334 5.07 24.43 16.83
CA THR A 334 4.42 24.10 18.13
C THR A 334 3.04 23.44 18.05
N GLY A 335 2.41 23.34 16.88
CA GLY A 335 0.96 23.12 16.72
C GLY A 335 0.54 21.77 16.14
N ASN A 336 -0.48 21.17 16.75
CA ASN A 336 -1.06 19.86 16.43
C ASN A 336 -1.97 19.81 15.17
N SER A 337 -2.07 20.87 14.34
CA SER A 337 -3.10 20.94 13.28
C SER A 337 -3.08 19.76 12.32
N GLU A 338 -1.91 19.36 11.82
CA GLU A 338 -1.78 18.23 10.89
C GLU A 338 -1.80 16.85 11.56
N ARG A 339 -1.71 16.79 12.90
CA ARG A 339 -1.90 15.52 13.64
C ARG A 339 -3.36 15.06 13.61
N TRP A 340 -4.31 15.98 13.51
CA TRP A 340 -5.72 15.67 13.26
C TRP A 340 -5.88 14.78 12.01
N ALA A 341 -5.29 15.18 10.88
CA ALA A 341 -5.42 14.42 9.63
C ALA A 341 -4.81 13.02 9.73
N ILE A 342 -3.69 12.87 10.43
CA ILE A 342 -3.05 11.56 10.68
C ILE A 342 -3.93 10.68 11.59
N GLU A 343 -4.56 11.27 12.60
CA GLU A 343 -5.46 10.56 13.52
C GLU A 343 -6.76 10.11 12.83
N GLU A 344 -7.36 10.95 11.98
CA GLU A 344 -8.52 10.58 11.17
C GLU A 344 -8.16 9.48 10.16
N LEU A 345 -7.05 9.61 9.42
CA LEU A 345 -6.57 8.57 8.50
C LEU A 345 -6.32 7.23 9.23
N ARG A 346 -5.83 7.26 10.48
CA ARG A 346 -5.68 6.07 11.31
C ARG A 346 -7.02 5.42 11.64
N LEU A 347 -8.00 6.22 12.06
CA LEU A 347 -9.32 5.75 12.49
C LEU A 347 -10.13 5.13 11.34
N HIS A 348 -9.92 5.56 10.09
CA HIS A 348 -10.67 5.08 8.92
C HIS A 348 -9.91 4.08 8.03
N PHE A 349 -8.60 4.24 7.83
CA PHE A 349 -7.78 3.38 6.94
C PHE A 349 -6.75 2.51 7.67
N GLY A 350 -6.62 2.66 8.99
CA GLY A 350 -5.68 1.90 9.82
C GLY A 350 -4.28 2.49 9.93
N GLU A 351 -3.49 1.90 10.81
CA GLU A 351 -2.20 2.41 11.25
C GLU A 351 -1.13 2.39 10.15
N ARG A 352 -1.08 1.35 9.31
CA ARG A 352 -0.10 1.24 8.20
C ARG A 352 -0.14 2.43 7.25
N VAL A 353 -1.35 2.93 6.96
CA VAL A 353 -1.57 4.11 6.12
C VAL A 353 -1.23 5.37 6.91
N ALA A 354 -1.68 5.50 8.15
CA ALA A 354 -1.36 6.65 9.00
C ALA A 354 0.15 6.85 9.23
N PHE A 355 0.93 5.76 9.36
CA PHE A 355 2.39 5.82 9.48
C PHE A 355 3.08 6.36 8.22
N LEU A 356 2.55 6.14 7.02
CA LEU A 356 3.08 6.70 5.77
C LEU A 356 2.94 8.23 5.78
N PHE A 357 1.71 8.72 6.02
CA PHE A 357 1.44 10.16 6.08
C PHE A 357 2.20 10.84 7.24
N ALA A 358 2.32 10.18 8.39
CA ALA A 358 3.12 10.67 9.52
C ALA A 358 4.62 10.77 9.17
N PHE A 359 5.19 9.76 8.50
CA PHE A 359 6.58 9.77 8.06
C PHE A 359 6.83 10.88 7.03
N MET A 360 6.02 10.96 5.98
CA MET A 360 6.16 11.97 4.93
C MET A 360 6.00 13.39 5.47
N HIS A 361 5.16 13.58 6.48
CA HIS A 361 5.00 14.85 7.18
C HIS A 361 6.26 15.24 7.98
N VAL A 362 6.80 14.33 8.80
CA VAL A 362 8.04 14.56 9.57
C VAL A 362 9.22 14.81 8.62
N TYR A 363 9.33 14.03 7.54
CA TYR A 363 10.36 14.20 6.52
C TYR A 363 10.29 15.59 5.87
N SER A 364 9.10 16.02 5.43
CA SER A 364 8.89 17.35 4.84
C SER A 364 9.21 18.49 5.81
N LYS A 365 8.84 18.36 7.09
CA LYS A 365 9.14 19.35 8.13
C LYS A 365 10.65 19.48 8.40
N LEU A 366 11.42 18.40 8.40
CA LEU A 366 12.87 18.45 8.58
C LEU A 366 13.64 18.83 7.30
N LEU A 367 13.03 18.64 6.13
CA LEU A 367 13.59 19.06 4.84
C LEU A 367 13.46 20.58 4.60
N LEU A 368 12.44 21.24 5.15
CA LEU A 368 12.24 22.70 5.04
C LEU A 368 13.42 23.54 5.56
N PRO A 369 13.92 23.39 6.80
CA PRO A 369 15.05 24.18 7.30
C PRO A 369 16.34 23.88 6.55
N LEU A 370 16.55 22.63 6.11
CA LEU A 370 17.66 22.28 5.23
C LEU A 370 17.57 23.02 3.89
N THR A 371 16.38 23.03 3.28
CA THR A 371 16.11 23.76 2.03
C THR A 371 16.39 25.25 2.18
N ALA A 372 15.90 25.87 3.25
CA ALA A 372 16.16 27.29 3.52
C ALA A 372 17.67 27.57 3.66
N LEU A 373 18.40 26.75 4.42
CA LEU A 373 19.85 26.87 4.58
C LEU A 373 20.59 26.78 3.23
N CYS A 374 20.26 25.78 2.40
CA CYS A 374 20.98 25.54 1.14
C CYS A 374 20.63 26.57 0.05
N VAL A 375 19.39 27.07 0.02
CA VAL A 375 18.98 28.17 -0.87
C VAL A 375 19.68 29.47 -0.47
N LEU A 376 19.72 29.80 0.83
CA LEU A 376 20.45 30.97 1.33
C LEU A 376 21.94 30.87 1.04
N TYR A 377 22.53 29.69 1.21
CA TYR A 377 23.93 29.40 0.87
C TYR A 377 24.22 29.68 -0.61
N TYR A 378 23.46 29.05 -1.52
CA TYR A 378 23.65 29.22 -2.96
C TYR A 378 23.42 30.67 -3.42
N VAL A 379 22.33 31.32 -2.99
CA VAL A 379 22.03 32.70 -3.36
C VAL A 379 23.06 33.68 -2.79
N GLY A 380 23.52 33.46 -1.55
CA GLY A 380 24.56 34.28 -0.92
C GLY A 380 25.85 34.30 -1.74
N PHE A 381 26.43 33.13 -2.01
CA PHE A 381 27.66 33.04 -2.82
C PHE A 381 27.47 33.48 -4.28
N ARG A 382 26.26 33.34 -4.85
CA ARG A 382 25.98 33.70 -6.26
C ARG A 382 25.75 35.20 -6.48
N TRP A 383 25.24 35.94 -5.49
CA TRP A 383 24.80 37.34 -5.64
C TRP A 383 25.61 38.34 -4.79
N VAL A 384 26.24 37.91 -3.69
CA VAL A 384 27.14 38.77 -2.92
C VAL A 384 28.54 38.71 -3.55
N GLY A 385 28.97 39.81 -4.16
CA GLY A 385 30.28 39.90 -4.80
C GLY A 385 31.44 39.81 -3.80
N GLY A 386 32.52 39.14 -4.20
CA GLY A 386 33.78 39.05 -3.43
C GLY A 386 34.17 37.65 -2.96
N PHE A 387 33.31 36.64 -3.10
CA PHE A 387 33.63 35.25 -2.75
C PHE A 387 34.30 34.49 -3.90
N THR A 388 35.27 33.64 -3.54
CA THR A 388 36.04 32.79 -4.45
C THR A 388 35.36 31.44 -4.69
N TRP A 389 35.66 30.78 -5.83
CA TRP A 389 35.09 29.44 -6.11
C TRP A 389 35.58 28.40 -5.10
N ASN A 390 36.84 28.49 -4.67
CA ASN A 390 37.38 27.60 -3.66
C ASN A 390 36.65 27.75 -2.30
N ALA A 391 36.30 28.97 -1.88
CA ALA A 391 35.49 29.16 -0.66
C ALA A 391 34.08 28.55 -0.77
N TYR A 392 33.48 28.60 -1.96
CA TYR A 392 32.22 27.91 -2.24
C TYR A 392 32.37 26.38 -2.21
N LEU A 393 33.39 25.79 -2.84
CA LEU A 393 33.60 24.34 -2.81
C LEU A 393 33.86 23.80 -1.40
N VAL A 394 34.57 24.56 -0.55
CA VAL A 394 34.84 24.20 0.85
C VAL A 394 33.56 24.23 1.69
N GLY A 395 32.77 25.31 1.59
CA GLY A 395 31.48 25.40 2.29
C GLY A 395 30.48 24.35 1.82
N LEU A 396 30.46 24.03 0.53
CA LEU A 396 29.63 22.99 -0.07
C LEU A 396 30.02 21.58 0.40
N ALA A 397 31.33 21.30 0.53
CA ALA A 397 31.82 20.04 1.10
C ALA A 397 31.39 19.88 2.58
N ALA A 398 31.55 20.94 3.39
CA ALA A 398 31.12 20.93 4.78
C ALA A 398 29.60 20.75 4.93
N LEU A 399 28.82 21.44 4.10
CA LEU A 399 27.36 21.32 4.06
C LEU A 399 26.93 19.91 3.65
N GLY A 400 27.45 19.38 2.53
CA GLY A 400 27.13 18.03 2.04
C GLY A 400 27.49 16.94 3.05
N PHE A 401 28.68 17.02 3.66
CA PHE A 401 29.10 16.12 4.72
C PHE A 401 28.19 16.21 5.96
N GLY A 402 27.80 17.42 6.37
CA GLY A 402 26.86 17.66 7.46
C GLY A 402 25.46 17.10 7.18
N VAL A 403 24.99 17.15 5.92
CA VAL A 403 23.72 16.55 5.52
C VAL A 403 23.75 15.03 5.68
N ALA A 404 24.80 14.36 5.19
CA ALA A 404 24.93 12.90 5.25
C ALA A 404 25.21 12.36 6.67
N SER A 405 26.05 13.05 7.44
CA SER A 405 26.54 12.56 8.75
C SER A 405 25.77 13.09 9.98
N MET A 406 25.11 14.25 9.87
CA MET A 406 24.39 14.88 10.99
C MET A 406 22.88 14.99 10.74
N TRP A 407 22.44 15.64 9.65
CA TRP A 407 21.01 15.86 9.38
C TRP A 407 20.27 14.54 9.11
N ALA A 408 20.83 13.67 8.27
CA ALA A 408 20.20 12.41 7.90
C ALA A 408 20.06 11.45 9.10
N PRO A 409 21.08 11.21 9.95
CA PRO A 409 20.90 10.43 11.18
C PRO A 409 19.97 11.12 12.20
N ALA A 410 19.95 12.45 12.26
CA ALA A 410 19.02 13.18 13.11
C ALA A 410 17.55 13.00 12.66
N LEU A 411 17.27 12.96 11.34
CA LEU A 411 15.95 12.62 10.81
C LEU A 411 15.52 11.21 11.26
N LEU A 412 16.40 10.22 11.17
CA LEU A 412 16.10 8.84 11.59
C LEU A 412 15.86 8.74 13.11
N LEU A 413 16.63 9.47 13.91
CA LEU A 413 16.42 9.58 15.37
C LEU A 413 15.08 10.27 15.71
N VAL A 414 14.76 11.38 15.04
CA VAL A 414 13.49 12.10 15.24
C VAL A 414 12.32 11.21 14.82
N TRP A 415 12.45 10.46 13.74
CA TRP A 415 11.46 9.48 13.33
C TRP A 415 11.29 8.34 14.34
N GLU A 416 12.37 7.79 14.90
CA GLU A 416 12.28 6.75 15.94
C GLU A 416 11.61 7.29 17.22
N ARG A 417 11.91 8.54 17.59
CA ARG A 417 11.25 9.25 18.71
C ARG A 417 9.76 9.45 18.46
N GLU A 418 9.37 9.93 17.28
CA GLU A 418 7.96 10.14 16.94
C GLU A 418 7.21 8.81 16.79
N THR A 419 7.84 7.77 16.22
CA THR A 419 7.29 6.40 16.20
C THR A 419 6.95 5.95 17.61
N ARG A 420 7.87 6.10 18.58
CA ARG A 420 7.59 5.77 19.99
C ARG A 420 6.43 6.61 20.55
N THR A 421 6.37 7.91 20.24
CA THR A 421 5.24 8.78 20.62
C THR A 421 3.90 8.28 20.08
N LEU A 422 3.84 7.93 18.78
CA LEU A 422 2.63 7.43 18.13
C LEU A 422 2.24 6.05 18.67
N THR A 423 3.19 5.11 18.84
CA THR A 423 2.89 3.79 19.42
C THR A 423 2.35 3.86 20.84
N GLU A 424 2.81 4.82 21.65
CA GLU A 424 2.30 5.04 23.01
C GLU A 424 0.93 5.72 22.98
N LYS A 425 0.77 6.81 22.21
CA LYS A 425 -0.53 7.51 22.05
C LYS A 425 -1.61 6.58 21.51
N TRP A 426 -1.26 5.68 20.59
CA TRP A 426 -2.17 4.72 19.96
C TRP A 426 -2.26 3.38 20.71
N ARG A 427 -1.52 3.20 21.82
CA ARG A 427 -1.44 1.96 22.63
C ARG A 427 -1.07 0.70 21.84
N LEU A 428 -0.32 0.85 20.75
CA LEU A 428 0.13 -0.25 19.91
C LEU A 428 1.10 -1.20 20.61
N ALA A 429 1.69 -0.83 21.74
CA ALA A 429 2.57 -1.72 22.50
C ALA A 429 1.84 -2.93 23.12
N SER A 430 0.60 -2.75 23.61
CA SER A 430 -0.21 -3.83 24.20
C SER A 430 -0.99 -4.63 23.15
N GLU A 431 -1.32 -4.00 22.02
CA GLU A 431 -2.11 -4.61 20.93
C GLU A 431 -1.28 -4.88 19.66
N ARG A 432 0.05 -5.01 19.81
CA ARG A 432 1.04 -5.02 18.71
C ARG A 432 0.82 -6.13 17.68
N ASP A 433 0.37 -7.28 18.14
CA ASP A 433 -0.13 -8.32 17.26
C ASP A 433 -1.61 -8.53 17.63
N THR A 434 -2.49 -8.25 16.69
CA THR A 434 -3.85 -8.81 16.61
C THR A 434 -3.82 -10.07 15.73
N VAL A 435 -4.92 -10.83 15.65
CA VAL A 435 -4.94 -12.15 14.99
C VAL A 435 -4.72 -12.04 13.48
N PHE A 436 -4.97 -10.87 12.89
CA PHE A 436 -5.08 -10.69 11.45
C PHE A 436 -3.78 -10.88 10.63
N GLU A 437 -2.61 -10.50 11.17
CA GLU A 437 -1.44 -10.25 10.30
C GLU A 437 -0.30 -11.26 10.37
N ARG A 438 -0.10 -11.93 11.51
CA ARG A 438 1.03 -12.86 11.68
C ARG A 438 0.72 -14.28 11.19
N ASP A 439 -0.55 -14.68 11.21
CA ASP A 439 -0.99 -16.02 10.82
C ASP A 439 -1.47 -16.10 9.36
N ASP A 440 -1.36 -15.01 8.59
CA ASP A 440 -1.73 -14.96 7.18
C ASP A 440 -0.69 -15.75 6.34
N GLU A 441 -1.07 -16.95 5.89
CA GLU A 441 -0.21 -17.78 5.04
C GLU A 441 0.02 -17.10 3.67
N ASN A 442 1.28 -17.09 3.23
CA ASN A 442 1.67 -16.58 1.92
C ASN A 442 1.06 -17.46 0.81
N PRO A 443 0.24 -16.92 -0.13
CA PRO A 443 -0.35 -17.70 -1.22
C PRO A 443 0.67 -18.35 -2.16
N ALA A 444 1.90 -17.80 -2.24
CA ALA A 444 3.00 -18.35 -3.01
C ALA A 444 3.88 -19.36 -2.23
N PHE A 445 3.47 -19.76 -1.03
CA PHE A 445 4.22 -20.70 -0.20
C PHE A 445 4.19 -22.11 -0.81
N ALA A 446 5.37 -22.63 -1.15
CA ALA A 446 5.54 -23.98 -1.66
C ALA A 446 5.86 -24.95 -0.50
N TYR A 447 4.85 -25.67 -0.04
CA TYR A 447 4.95 -26.61 1.07
C TYR A 447 4.87 -28.08 0.62
N VAL A 448 5.20 -28.98 1.54
CA VAL A 448 4.87 -30.39 1.51
C VAL A 448 4.12 -30.69 2.80
N TRP A 449 3.02 -31.44 2.71
CA TRP A 449 2.32 -31.95 3.87
C TRP A 449 3.13 -33.07 4.53
N VAL A 450 3.56 -32.87 5.77
CA VAL A 450 4.34 -33.83 6.56
C VAL A 450 3.63 -34.04 7.89
N LYS A 451 3.50 -35.29 8.34
CA LYS A 451 2.96 -35.60 9.66
C LYS A 451 3.97 -35.19 10.73
N ASN A 452 3.59 -34.28 11.63
CA ASN A 452 4.44 -33.87 12.75
C ASN A 452 4.60 -35.06 13.72
N ALA A 453 5.82 -35.27 14.22
CA ALA A 453 6.13 -36.33 15.16
C ALA A 453 5.52 -36.12 16.55
N ALA A 454 5.30 -34.86 16.96
CA ALA A 454 4.80 -34.50 18.29
C ALA A 454 3.27 -34.37 18.36
N THR A 455 2.65 -33.69 17.38
CA THR A 455 1.19 -33.46 17.37
C THR A 455 0.41 -34.54 16.61
N HIS A 456 1.11 -35.37 15.83
CA HIS A 456 0.53 -36.31 14.86
C HIS A 456 -0.40 -35.69 13.79
N GLU A 457 -0.53 -34.36 13.74
CA GLU A 457 -1.25 -33.66 12.69
C GLU A 457 -0.42 -33.53 11.41
N MET A 458 -1.10 -33.32 10.28
CA MET A 458 -0.43 -32.94 9.03
C MET A 458 -0.09 -31.45 9.06
N GLU A 459 1.17 -31.09 8.87
CA GLU A 459 1.64 -29.71 8.83
C GLU A 459 2.27 -29.32 7.48
N LYS A 460 2.14 -28.04 7.12
CA LYS A 460 2.73 -27.44 5.92
C LYS A 460 4.22 -27.13 6.16
N VAL A 461 5.09 -28.09 5.86
CA VAL A 461 6.54 -27.91 5.95
C VAL A 461 7.06 -27.20 4.69
N PRO A 462 7.92 -26.16 4.80
CA PRO A 462 8.49 -25.48 3.65
C PRO A 462 9.33 -26.44 2.79
N LYS A 463 9.11 -26.44 1.49
CA LYS A 463 9.98 -27.19 0.55
C LYS A 463 11.42 -26.68 0.65
N GLU A 464 12.34 -27.56 1.05
CA GLU A 464 13.73 -27.18 1.29
C GLU A 464 14.43 -26.65 0.03
N ARG A 465 15.17 -25.56 0.20
CA ARG A 465 15.99 -24.92 -0.84
C ARG A 465 17.31 -24.46 -0.24
N ARG A 466 18.40 -24.53 -1.02
CA ARG A 466 19.76 -24.18 -0.56
C ARG A 466 19.92 -22.66 -0.35
N LYS A 467 19.47 -22.14 0.79
CA LYS A 467 19.49 -20.69 1.15
C LYS A 467 20.86 -20.00 1.01
N ARG A 468 21.97 -20.75 1.09
CA ARG A 468 23.33 -20.20 0.83
C ARG A 468 23.54 -19.92 -0.67
N LEU A 469 23.11 -20.81 -1.55
CA LEU A 469 23.20 -20.65 -3.00
C LEU A 469 22.37 -19.44 -3.47
N ILE A 470 21.17 -19.27 -2.93
CA ILE A 470 20.28 -18.13 -3.24
C ILE A 470 20.99 -16.80 -2.90
N ARG A 471 21.55 -16.68 -1.69
CA ARG A 471 22.28 -15.46 -1.28
C ARG A 471 23.51 -15.16 -2.15
N VAL A 472 24.30 -16.17 -2.50
CA VAL A 472 25.46 -16.00 -3.39
C VAL A 472 25.01 -15.60 -4.80
N ALA A 473 23.98 -16.25 -5.35
CA ALA A 473 23.41 -15.94 -6.66
C ALA A 473 22.85 -14.51 -6.71
N MET A 474 22.23 -14.02 -5.63
CA MET A 474 21.74 -12.64 -5.54
C MET A 474 22.89 -11.62 -5.55
N VAL A 475 23.94 -11.82 -4.75
CA VAL A 475 25.10 -10.91 -4.73
C VAL A 475 25.82 -10.90 -6.09
N LEU A 476 26.04 -12.08 -6.68
CA LEU A 476 26.60 -12.20 -8.02
C LEU A 476 25.72 -11.50 -9.07
N PHE A 477 24.39 -11.63 -8.96
CA PHE A 477 23.45 -10.97 -9.85
C PHE A 477 23.46 -9.44 -9.69
N VAL A 478 23.53 -8.89 -8.47
CA VAL A 478 23.71 -7.44 -8.26
C VAL A 478 24.97 -6.96 -8.99
N VAL A 479 26.12 -7.57 -8.72
CA VAL A 479 27.41 -7.16 -9.31
C VAL A 479 27.39 -7.27 -10.83
N LEU A 480 26.92 -8.40 -11.37
CA LEU A 480 26.82 -8.60 -12.82
C LEU A 480 25.86 -7.60 -13.47
N SER A 481 24.71 -7.34 -12.85
CA SER A 481 23.71 -6.43 -13.40
C SER A 481 24.18 -4.97 -13.36
N SER A 482 24.86 -4.56 -12.29
CA SER A 482 25.56 -3.28 -12.19
C SER A 482 26.63 -3.09 -13.27
N LEU A 483 27.42 -4.13 -13.56
CA LEU A 483 28.38 -4.10 -14.68
C LEU A 483 27.68 -3.98 -16.05
N VAL A 484 26.60 -4.75 -16.26
CA VAL A 484 25.81 -4.70 -17.52
C VAL A 484 25.18 -3.31 -17.69
N GLN A 485 24.68 -2.68 -16.63
CA GLN A 485 24.18 -1.30 -16.67
C GLN A 485 25.27 -0.33 -17.13
N CYS A 486 26.47 -0.36 -16.55
CA CYS A 486 27.58 0.49 -17.00
C CYS A 486 27.85 0.32 -18.51
N VAL A 487 27.91 -0.92 -18.99
CA VAL A 487 28.17 -1.22 -20.41
C VAL A 487 27.05 -0.71 -21.32
N VAL A 488 25.79 -0.91 -20.95
CA VAL A 488 24.63 -0.46 -21.75
C VAL A 488 24.47 1.07 -21.72
N LEU A 489 24.91 1.74 -20.66
CA LEU A 489 24.76 3.18 -20.50
C LEU A 489 25.92 3.99 -21.10
N MET A 490 27.12 3.40 -21.26
CA MET A 490 28.26 4.05 -21.91
C MET A 490 27.94 4.61 -23.32
N PRO A 491 27.23 3.91 -24.22
CA PRO A 491 26.75 4.49 -25.48
C PRO A 491 25.89 5.74 -25.32
N PHE A 492 24.99 5.79 -24.33
CA PHE A 492 24.16 6.97 -24.06
C PHE A 492 24.96 8.14 -23.51
N LEU A 493 25.98 7.87 -22.68
CA LEU A 493 26.92 8.89 -22.20
C LEU A 493 27.77 9.46 -23.34
N GLN A 494 28.29 8.59 -24.21
CA GLN A 494 29.07 9.00 -25.37
C GLN A 494 28.22 9.82 -26.35
N TRP A 495 26.95 9.45 -26.55
CA TRP A 495 25.98 10.21 -27.33
C TRP A 495 25.76 11.62 -26.75
N TYR A 496 25.57 11.73 -25.43
CA TYR A 496 25.44 13.03 -24.76
C TYR A 496 26.69 13.90 -24.95
N VAL A 497 27.88 13.35 -24.69
CA VAL A 497 29.18 14.03 -24.82
C VAL A 497 29.41 14.52 -26.25
N TRP A 498 29.13 13.67 -27.24
CA TRP A 498 29.20 14.02 -28.66
C TRP A 498 28.24 15.17 -29.03
N SER A 499 27.02 15.19 -28.50
CA SER A 499 26.06 16.28 -28.75
C SER A 499 26.50 17.63 -28.19
N LYS A 500 27.32 17.63 -27.13
CA LYS A 500 27.88 18.84 -26.50
C LYS A 500 29.14 19.33 -27.21
N LEU A 501 30.02 18.42 -27.63
CA LEU A 501 31.29 18.71 -28.32
C LEU A 501 31.14 18.99 -29.83
N ALA A 502 29.97 18.72 -30.43
CA ALA A 502 29.73 18.99 -31.84
C ALA A 502 29.87 20.49 -32.18
N PRO A 503 30.56 20.84 -33.30
CA PRO A 503 30.78 22.22 -33.70
C PRO A 503 29.48 22.87 -34.19
N THR A 504 29.51 24.20 -34.30
CA THR A 504 28.46 24.93 -35.02
C THR A 504 28.53 24.65 -36.52
N CYS A 505 27.38 24.56 -37.19
CA CYS A 505 27.32 24.32 -38.64
C CYS A 505 28.03 25.41 -39.46
N ASP A 506 28.02 26.65 -38.95
CA ASP A 506 28.65 27.81 -39.57
C ASP A 506 30.13 27.99 -39.11
N GLY A 507 30.67 27.05 -38.32
CA GLY A 507 31.99 27.15 -37.68
C GLY A 507 33.17 26.65 -38.55
N PRO A 508 34.39 27.15 -38.31
CA PRO A 508 35.57 26.78 -39.11
C PRO A 508 35.93 25.29 -39.01
N ALA A 509 35.69 24.65 -37.86
CA ALA A 509 35.89 23.21 -37.68
C ALA A 509 34.93 22.37 -38.55
N CYS A 510 33.76 22.92 -38.90
CA CYS A 510 32.82 22.28 -39.81
C CYS A 510 33.26 22.44 -41.28
N ALA A 511 33.66 23.66 -41.67
CA ALA A 511 34.20 23.95 -42.99
C ALA A 511 35.43 23.09 -43.34
N ALA A 512 36.33 22.84 -42.38
CA ALA A 512 37.51 22.00 -42.55
C ALA A 512 37.19 20.49 -42.73
N ARG A 513 35.99 20.03 -42.33
CA ARG A 513 35.63 18.59 -42.30
C ARG A 513 34.72 18.16 -43.45
N GLY A 514 34.11 19.10 -44.17
CA GLY A 514 33.31 18.89 -45.40
C GLY A 514 31.97 18.15 -45.25
N ASN A 515 31.83 17.27 -44.26
CA ASN A 515 30.71 16.33 -44.08
C ASN A 515 29.78 16.71 -42.90
N CYS A 516 29.49 18.00 -42.76
CA CYS A 516 28.52 18.48 -41.78
C CYS A 516 27.08 18.26 -42.26
N ARG A 517 26.30 17.54 -41.46
CA ARG A 517 24.85 17.43 -41.60
C ARG A 517 24.21 18.03 -40.37
N HIS A 518 23.30 19.00 -40.57
CA HIS A 518 22.51 19.59 -39.50
C HIS A 518 21.77 18.51 -38.69
N PHE A 519 21.65 18.71 -37.38
CA PHE A 519 21.01 17.80 -36.42
C PHE A 519 21.68 16.41 -36.26
N LEU A 520 22.77 16.17 -36.99
CA LEU A 520 23.64 15.00 -36.83
C LEU A 520 25.03 15.47 -36.39
N ASN A 521 25.86 15.92 -37.33
CA ASN A 521 27.28 16.23 -37.06
C ASN A 521 27.53 17.69 -36.67
N CYS A 522 26.54 18.58 -36.83
CA CYS A 522 26.62 20.00 -36.45
C CYS A 522 25.25 20.54 -35.98
N PHE A 523 25.29 21.61 -35.18
CA PHE A 523 24.12 22.35 -34.69
C PHE A 523 24.24 23.83 -35.03
N HIS A 524 23.14 24.58 -35.12
CA HIS A 524 23.20 26.04 -35.28
C HIS A 524 23.48 26.75 -33.96
N SER A 525 22.98 26.24 -32.81
CA SER A 525 23.29 26.85 -31.53
C SER A 525 24.66 26.43 -30.98
N PRO A 526 25.46 27.35 -30.39
CA PRO A 526 26.67 27.01 -29.64
C PRO A 526 26.36 26.53 -28.22
N THR A 527 25.16 26.83 -27.69
CA THR A 527 24.72 26.48 -26.33
C THR A 527 23.48 25.59 -26.36
N SER A 528 23.30 24.77 -25.32
CA SER A 528 22.14 23.88 -25.16
C SER A 528 20.98 24.54 -24.42
N THR A 529 20.65 25.79 -24.76
CA THR A 529 19.52 26.53 -24.15
C THR A 529 18.18 25.99 -24.63
N VAL A 530 17.16 26.08 -23.78
CA VAL A 530 15.81 25.55 -24.08
C VAL A 530 15.27 26.14 -25.38
N GLY A 531 14.76 25.28 -26.27
CA GLY A 531 14.25 25.65 -27.59
C GLY A 531 15.29 25.64 -28.73
N THR A 532 16.57 25.38 -28.45
CA THR A 532 17.59 25.19 -29.51
C THR A 532 17.55 23.79 -30.13
N ASP A 533 18.13 23.63 -31.32
CA ASP A 533 18.28 22.35 -32.00
C ASP A 533 19.17 21.38 -31.20
N ARG A 534 20.26 21.88 -30.61
CA ARG A 534 21.12 21.13 -29.68
C ARG A 534 20.36 20.67 -28.42
N TRP A 535 19.49 21.52 -27.86
CA TRP A 535 18.64 21.15 -26.72
C TRP A 535 17.61 20.07 -27.09
N ALA A 536 16.95 20.19 -28.23
CA ALA A 536 15.98 19.19 -28.69
C ALA A 536 16.65 17.83 -28.93
N TYR A 537 17.87 17.82 -29.44
CA TYR A 537 18.66 16.61 -29.64
C TYR A 537 19.03 15.92 -28.31
N ILE A 538 19.49 16.68 -27.33
CA ILE A 538 19.76 16.20 -25.96
C ILE A 538 18.47 15.68 -25.30
N LEU A 539 17.34 16.35 -25.50
CA LEU A 539 16.05 15.91 -24.96
C LEU A 539 15.63 14.55 -25.51
N ILE A 540 15.83 14.27 -26.79
CA ILE A 540 15.54 12.94 -27.39
C ILE A 540 16.40 11.85 -26.75
N GLN A 541 17.71 12.09 -26.61
CA GLN A 541 18.62 11.17 -25.93
C GLN A 541 18.18 10.92 -24.48
N GLY A 542 17.81 11.98 -23.75
CA GLY A 542 17.33 11.90 -22.37
C GLY A 542 16.01 11.16 -22.22
N VAL A 543 15.06 11.33 -23.14
CA VAL A 543 13.77 10.58 -23.14
C VAL A 543 14.00 9.10 -23.42
N LEU A 544 14.87 8.74 -24.37
CA LEU A 544 15.21 7.34 -24.64
C LEU A 544 15.94 6.68 -23.46
N LEU A 545 16.85 7.42 -22.81
CA LEU A 545 17.56 6.98 -21.61
C LEU A 545 16.61 6.77 -20.42
N GLY A 546 15.71 7.74 -20.16
CA GLY A 546 14.69 7.64 -19.12
C GLY A 546 13.75 6.46 -19.35
N LEU A 547 13.24 6.27 -20.57
CA LEU A 547 12.44 5.09 -20.90
C LEU A 547 13.21 3.78 -20.67
N LEU A 548 14.50 3.71 -21.00
CA LEU A 548 15.30 2.51 -20.74
C LEU A 548 15.46 2.21 -19.23
N ILE A 549 15.80 3.22 -18.42
CA ILE A 549 16.07 3.06 -16.98
C ILE A 549 14.76 2.90 -16.19
N ASP A 550 13.81 3.80 -16.39
CA ASP A 550 12.61 3.96 -15.57
C ASP A 550 11.48 3.03 -15.99
N THR A 551 11.50 2.52 -17.24
CA THR A 551 10.56 1.48 -17.69
C THR A 551 11.20 0.11 -17.69
N VAL A 552 12.21 -0.11 -18.56
CA VAL A 552 12.69 -1.47 -18.88
C VAL A 552 13.47 -2.04 -17.71
N PHE A 553 14.44 -1.31 -17.18
CA PHE A 553 15.22 -1.79 -16.05
C PHE A 553 14.41 -1.83 -14.76
N PHE A 554 13.63 -0.80 -14.43
CA PHE A 554 12.79 -0.80 -13.21
C PHE A 554 11.87 -2.02 -13.11
N GLU A 555 11.11 -2.33 -14.16
CA GLU A 555 10.24 -3.52 -14.18
C GLU A 555 11.03 -4.83 -14.13
N LEU A 556 12.17 -4.90 -14.84
CA LEU A 556 13.05 -6.06 -14.83
C LEU A 556 13.59 -6.35 -13.42
N PHE A 557 14.06 -5.32 -12.69
CA PHE A 557 14.54 -5.46 -11.31
C PHE A 557 13.42 -5.79 -10.32
N ASN A 558 12.24 -5.19 -10.48
CA ASN A 558 11.06 -5.54 -9.68
C ASN A 558 10.64 -7.01 -9.89
N TRP A 559 10.68 -7.49 -11.13
CA TRP A 559 10.40 -8.88 -11.44
C TRP A 559 11.45 -9.83 -10.84
N PHE A 560 12.75 -9.52 -10.99
CA PHE A 560 13.81 -10.28 -10.35
C PHE A 560 13.70 -10.27 -8.82
N SER A 561 13.39 -9.14 -8.19
CA SER A 561 13.24 -9.05 -6.73
C SER A 561 12.12 -9.96 -6.21
N ALA A 562 10.96 -9.95 -6.89
CA ALA A 562 9.86 -10.84 -6.58
C ALA A 562 10.25 -12.31 -6.77
N LYS A 563 10.94 -12.66 -7.87
CA LYS A 563 11.38 -14.04 -8.14
C LYS A 563 12.43 -14.53 -7.15
N PHE A 564 13.33 -13.69 -6.65
CA PHE A 564 14.28 -14.09 -5.60
C PHE A 564 13.58 -14.39 -4.26
N VAL A 565 12.57 -13.61 -3.86
CA VAL A 565 11.84 -13.86 -2.60
C VAL A 565 10.87 -15.04 -2.72
N GLU A 566 10.23 -15.22 -3.89
CA GLU A 566 9.52 -16.47 -4.23
C GLU A 566 10.48 -17.68 -4.21
N TRP A 567 11.76 -17.48 -4.58
CA TRP A 567 12.78 -18.52 -4.48
C TRP A 567 13.20 -18.80 -3.03
N GLU A 568 13.20 -17.82 -2.12
CA GLU A 568 13.45 -18.01 -0.69
C GLU A 568 12.38 -18.86 0.03
N ASN A 569 11.14 -18.93 -0.50
CA ASN A 569 10.01 -19.75 -0.01
C ASN A 569 9.61 -19.49 1.46
N VAL A 570 9.02 -18.33 1.71
CA VAL A 570 8.62 -17.87 3.06
C VAL A 570 7.16 -18.24 3.37
N ARG A 571 6.89 -18.73 4.59
CA ARG A 571 5.54 -19.14 5.06
C ARG A 571 4.61 -17.97 5.34
N GLY A 572 5.03 -17.02 6.17
CA GLY A 572 4.22 -15.87 6.56
C GLY A 572 4.19 -14.79 5.48
N LYS A 573 3.02 -14.20 5.24
CA LYS A 573 2.82 -13.10 4.28
C LYS A 573 3.56 -11.83 4.71
N ALA A 574 3.51 -11.46 5.99
CA ALA A 574 4.26 -10.30 6.51
C ALA A 574 5.78 -10.46 6.33
N ASP A 575 6.32 -11.64 6.64
CA ASP A 575 7.75 -11.95 6.40
C ASP A 575 8.12 -11.91 4.92
N PHE A 576 7.20 -12.31 4.03
CA PHE A 576 7.39 -12.22 2.58
C PHE A 576 7.42 -10.76 2.11
N GLU A 577 6.45 -9.94 2.53
CA GLU A 577 6.41 -8.49 2.27
C GLU A 577 7.70 -7.80 2.77
N ASN A 578 8.09 -8.04 4.03
CA ASN A 578 9.29 -7.47 4.66
C ASN A 578 10.58 -7.82 3.91
N ARG A 579 10.73 -9.07 3.46
CA ARG A 579 11.90 -9.44 2.64
C ARG A 579 11.85 -8.76 1.28
N LEU A 580 10.69 -8.76 0.62
CA LEU A 580 10.52 -8.14 -0.70
C LEU A 580 10.91 -6.66 -0.70
N VAL A 581 10.50 -5.89 0.31
CA VAL A 581 10.93 -4.50 0.55
C VAL A 581 12.44 -4.36 0.48
N HIS A 582 13.18 -5.12 1.30
CA HIS A 582 14.64 -5.03 1.37
C HIS A 582 15.32 -5.36 0.03
N ARG A 583 14.86 -6.40 -0.68
CA ARG A 583 15.48 -6.82 -1.95
C ARG A 583 15.17 -5.83 -3.07
N ARG A 584 13.90 -5.40 -3.17
CA ARG A 584 13.45 -4.38 -4.12
C ARG A 584 14.25 -3.09 -3.94
N PHE A 585 14.41 -2.61 -2.70
CA PHE A 585 15.19 -1.42 -2.43
C PHE A 585 16.63 -1.55 -2.96
N VAL A 586 17.36 -2.61 -2.63
CA VAL A 586 18.76 -2.77 -3.08
C VAL A 586 18.87 -2.80 -4.62
N PHE A 587 17.98 -3.52 -5.31
CA PHE A 587 18.00 -3.59 -6.77
C PHE A 587 17.60 -2.26 -7.45
N VAL A 588 16.55 -1.58 -6.96
CA VAL A 588 16.10 -0.30 -7.51
C VAL A 588 17.11 0.81 -7.21
N TRP A 589 17.66 0.86 -5.98
CA TRP A 589 18.72 1.78 -5.60
C TRP A 589 19.96 1.59 -6.49
N ALA A 590 20.39 0.35 -6.72
CA ALA A 590 21.50 0.08 -7.64
C ALA A 590 21.18 0.57 -9.07
N ASN A 591 19.99 0.29 -9.60
CA ASN A 591 19.58 0.77 -10.92
C ASN A 591 19.58 2.30 -11.05
N TRP A 592 19.07 2.99 -10.03
CA TRP A 592 18.94 4.44 -10.05
C TRP A 592 20.26 5.17 -9.83
N PHE A 593 21.15 4.65 -8.98
CA PHE A 593 22.36 5.36 -8.57
C PHE A 593 23.67 4.84 -9.18
N PHE A 594 23.78 3.57 -9.60
CA PHE A 594 25.07 3.02 -10.03
C PHE A 594 25.62 3.68 -11.30
N TRP A 595 24.74 4.13 -12.21
CA TRP A 595 25.14 4.85 -13.41
C TRP A 595 25.68 6.26 -13.10
N PHE A 596 25.06 6.97 -12.16
CA PHE A 596 25.53 8.24 -11.64
C PHE A 596 26.89 8.11 -10.94
N LEU A 597 27.06 7.05 -10.12
CA LEU A 597 28.35 6.75 -9.47
C LEU A 597 29.42 6.41 -10.52
N THR A 598 29.08 5.66 -11.57
CA THR A 598 29.98 5.39 -12.70
C THR A 598 30.37 6.67 -13.43
N LEU A 599 29.43 7.59 -13.64
CA LEU A 599 29.72 8.87 -14.27
C LEU A 599 30.70 9.71 -13.42
N ALA A 600 30.42 9.84 -12.11
CA ALA A 600 31.18 10.68 -11.20
C ALA A 600 32.57 10.10 -10.84
N PHE A 601 32.69 8.78 -10.67
CA PHE A 601 33.93 8.15 -10.18
C PHE A 601 34.77 7.47 -11.25
N PHE A 602 34.22 7.22 -12.45
CA PHE A 602 34.94 6.56 -13.54
C PHE A 602 34.98 7.40 -14.81
N TYR A 603 33.84 7.87 -15.33
CA TYR A 603 33.81 8.52 -16.64
C TYR A 603 34.41 9.93 -16.65
N LEU A 604 33.90 10.85 -15.82
CA LEU A 604 34.46 12.20 -15.68
C LEU A 604 35.97 12.21 -15.35
N PRO A 605 36.45 11.49 -14.32
CA PRO A 605 37.87 11.54 -13.93
C PRO A 605 38.84 10.89 -14.92
N TYR A 606 38.38 9.97 -15.78
CA TYR A 606 39.23 9.18 -16.66
C TYR A 606 38.79 9.15 -18.14
N GLY A 607 37.94 10.09 -18.58
CA GLY A 607 37.34 10.12 -19.92
C GLY A 607 38.34 9.99 -21.08
N ASN A 608 39.52 10.61 -20.96
CA ASN A 608 40.64 10.41 -21.88
C ASN A 608 41.02 8.93 -22.07
N ARG A 609 41.19 8.18 -20.97
CA ARG A 609 41.54 6.75 -20.98
C ARG A 609 40.40 5.89 -21.52
N VAL A 610 39.14 6.28 -21.27
CA VAL A 610 37.96 5.63 -21.83
C VAL A 610 37.94 5.80 -23.35
N ASN A 611 38.13 7.02 -23.85
CA ASN A 611 38.21 7.31 -25.28
C ASN A 611 39.35 6.53 -25.98
N ASP A 612 40.53 6.43 -25.34
CA ASP A 612 41.62 5.61 -25.86
C ASP A 612 41.33 4.10 -25.83
N LEU A 613 40.60 3.62 -24.83
CA LEU A 613 40.11 2.24 -24.80
C LEU A 613 39.10 1.97 -25.93
N PHE A 614 38.17 2.90 -26.20
CA PHE A 614 37.24 2.81 -27.33
C PHE A 614 37.97 2.80 -28.69
N ARG A 615 39.00 3.64 -28.86
CA ARG A 615 39.88 3.62 -30.04
C ARG A 615 40.57 2.25 -30.20
N ARG A 616 41.11 1.67 -29.12
CA ARG A 616 41.75 0.33 -29.12
C ARG A 616 40.78 -0.82 -29.40
N LEU A 617 39.52 -0.71 -28.96
CA LEU A 617 38.46 -1.69 -29.19
C LEU A 617 37.83 -1.64 -30.59
N GLY A 618 38.30 -0.77 -31.49
CA GLY A 618 37.74 -0.59 -32.83
C GLY A 618 36.46 0.27 -32.86
N TRP A 619 36.09 0.90 -31.74
CA TRP A 619 34.93 1.80 -31.63
C TRP A 619 35.33 3.28 -31.81
N GLY A 620 36.38 3.54 -32.58
CA GLY A 620 36.86 4.91 -32.87
C GLY A 620 35.80 5.82 -33.51
N TRP A 621 34.80 5.24 -34.19
CA TRP A 621 33.65 5.99 -34.73
C TRP A 621 32.80 6.70 -33.66
N ALA A 622 32.84 6.23 -32.41
CA ALA A 622 32.15 6.86 -31.29
C ALA A 622 32.97 8.01 -30.65
N VAL A 623 34.27 8.11 -30.96
CA VAL A 623 35.20 9.11 -30.41
C VAL A 623 35.58 10.12 -31.50
N VAL A 624 34.59 10.92 -31.91
CA VAL A 624 34.68 11.86 -33.05
C VAL A 624 35.39 13.17 -32.71
N TYR A 625 35.43 13.53 -31.43
CA TYR A 625 36.00 14.76 -30.88
C TYR A 625 36.96 14.43 -29.74
N GLU A 626 37.89 15.35 -29.45
CA GLU A 626 38.76 15.24 -28.28
C GLU A 626 37.97 15.48 -27.00
N TRP A 627 38.44 14.90 -25.88
CA TRP A 627 37.75 14.99 -24.60
C TRP A 627 38.09 16.31 -23.92
N ASP A 628 37.07 17.15 -23.76
CA ASP A 628 37.12 18.36 -22.93
C ASP A 628 36.30 18.11 -21.65
N PRO A 629 36.94 18.09 -20.46
CA PRO A 629 36.24 17.90 -19.19
C PRO A 629 35.36 19.10 -18.79
N SER A 630 35.66 20.32 -19.25
CA SER A 630 34.93 21.54 -18.88
C SER A 630 33.49 21.55 -19.43
N VAL A 631 33.28 20.85 -20.55
CA VAL A 631 31.99 20.73 -21.26
C VAL A 631 30.99 19.85 -20.50
N LEU A 632 31.46 19.03 -19.56
CA LEU A 632 30.67 18.02 -18.86
C LEU A 632 30.65 18.28 -17.34
N THR A 633 29.92 19.30 -16.90
CA THR A 633 29.84 19.64 -15.47
C THR A 633 28.91 18.68 -14.71
N LEU A 634 29.35 18.23 -13.54
CA LEU A 634 28.66 17.22 -12.76
C LEU A 634 27.27 17.69 -12.26
N ASP A 635 27.15 18.97 -11.93
CA ASP A 635 25.90 19.60 -11.47
C ASP A 635 24.80 19.60 -12.55
N THR A 636 25.12 20.01 -13.79
CA THR A 636 24.13 20.07 -14.88
C THR A 636 23.65 18.68 -15.33
N LEU A 637 24.53 17.68 -15.22
CA LEU A 637 24.23 16.27 -15.44
C LEU A 637 23.29 15.66 -14.40
N PHE A 638 23.33 16.12 -13.14
CA PHE A 638 22.40 15.66 -12.10
C PHE A 638 21.04 16.36 -12.16
N VAL A 639 21.04 17.67 -12.42
CA VAL A 639 19.81 18.49 -12.45
C VAL A 639 18.85 17.99 -13.52
N THR A 640 19.36 17.73 -14.74
CA THR A 640 18.50 17.49 -15.90
C THR A 640 17.67 16.21 -15.77
N PRO A 641 18.24 15.03 -15.43
CA PRO A 641 17.44 13.84 -15.15
C PRO A 641 16.56 14.05 -13.92
N LEU A 642 17.11 14.45 -12.77
CA LEU A 642 16.36 14.44 -11.52
C LEU A 642 15.12 15.35 -11.54
N VAL A 643 15.22 16.56 -12.10
CA VAL A 643 14.08 17.50 -12.12
C VAL A 643 13.11 17.15 -13.24
N VAL A 644 13.59 16.73 -14.42
CA VAL A 644 12.72 16.46 -15.57
C VAL A 644 12.05 15.09 -15.46
N THR A 645 12.74 14.02 -15.03
CA THR A 645 12.11 12.70 -14.86
C THR A 645 11.14 12.68 -13.68
N GLN A 646 11.41 13.36 -12.57
CA GLN A 646 10.44 13.43 -11.46
C GLN A 646 9.20 14.24 -11.84
N LEU A 647 9.35 15.36 -12.57
CA LEU A 647 8.20 16.09 -13.11
C LEU A 647 7.41 15.22 -14.11
N LEU A 648 8.10 14.44 -14.94
CA LEU A 648 7.48 13.49 -15.87
C LEU A 648 6.75 12.38 -15.11
N ASN A 649 7.32 11.81 -14.06
CA ASN A 649 6.69 10.79 -13.22
C ASN A 649 5.42 11.34 -12.54
N MET A 650 5.48 12.54 -11.95
CA MET A 650 4.30 13.20 -11.37
C MET A 650 3.19 13.43 -12.43
N LEU A 651 3.57 13.77 -13.66
CA LEU A 651 2.64 13.87 -14.79
C LEU A 651 2.09 12.50 -15.23
N LEU A 652 2.91 11.45 -15.26
CA LEU A 652 2.52 10.09 -15.67
C LEU A 652 1.71 9.32 -14.62
N GLU A 653 1.87 9.64 -13.33
CA GLU A 653 1.18 8.95 -12.22
C GLU A 653 -0.08 9.67 -11.74
N THR A 654 -0.06 11.00 -11.70
CA THR A 654 -1.20 11.77 -11.18
C THR A 654 -2.06 12.33 -12.32
N TRP A 655 -1.45 13.00 -13.29
CA TRP A 655 -2.19 13.69 -14.35
C TRP A 655 -2.66 12.74 -15.45
N LEU A 656 -1.80 11.85 -15.94
CA LEU A 656 -2.11 10.97 -17.05
C LEU A 656 -3.27 10.00 -16.73
N PRO A 657 -3.33 9.32 -15.56
CA PRO A 657 -4.45 8.42 -15.27
C PRO A 657 -5.75 9.18 -15.03
N TYR A 658 -5.69 10.39 -14.44
CA TYR A 658 -6.84 11.27 -14.30
C TYR A 658 -7.37 11.75 -15.67
N LEU A 659 -6.48 12.21 -16.56
CA LEU A 659 -6.83 12.67 -17.90
C LEU A 659 -7.36 11.51 -18.76
N ILE A 660 -6.72 10.34 -18.69
CA ILE A 660 -7.21 9.12 -19.34
C ILE A 660 -8.57 8.71 -18.76
N ARG A 661 -8.79 8.74 -17.44
CA ARG A 661 -10.10 8.44 -16.83
C ARG A 661 -11.17 9.41 -17.32
N ARG A 662 -10.85 10.71 -17.44
CA ARG A 662 -11.75 11.76 -17.95
C ARG A 662 -12.05 11.63 -19.45
N VAL A 663 -11.11 11.12 -20.26
CA VAL A 663 -11.28 10.95 -21.72
C VAL A 663 -11.86 9.58 -22.11
N ARG A 664 -11.53 8.49 -21.40
CA ARG A 664 -11.99 7.12 -21.69
C ARG A 664 -13.17 6.64 -20.83
N GLY A 665 -13.50 7.31 -19.74
CA GLY A 665 -14.55 6.88 -18.81
C GLY A 665 -14.26 5.55 -18.10
N ARG A 666 -13.00 5.10 -18.07
CA ARG A 666 -12.57 3.85 -17.44
C ARG A 666 -11.30 4.08 -16.60
N PRO A 667 -11.12 3.37 -15.48
CA PRO A 667 -9.82 3.32 -14.82
C PRO A 667 -8.80 2.63 -15.74
N ALA A 668 -7.67 3.29 -15.95
CA ALA A 668 -6.50 2.71 -16.60
C ALA A 668 -5.29 2.98 -15.71
N SER A 669 -4.82 1.96 -14.99
CA SER A 669 -3.56 2.04 -14.24
C SER A 669 -2.41 1.95 -15.23
N CYS A 670 -1.75 3.06 -15.54
CA CYS A 670 -0.62 3.07 -16.47
C CYS A 670 0.56 2.22 -15.96
N ARG A 671 0.81 2.17 -14.64
CA ARG A 671 1.82 1.25 -14.05
C ARG A 671 1.47 -0.23 -14.29
N SER A 672 0.20 -0.67 -14.21
CA SER A 672 -0.14 -2.09 -14.45
C SER A 672 -0.29 -2.49 -15.92
N VAL A 673 -0.51 -1.54 -16.83
CA VAL A 673 -0.59 -1.81 -18.28
C VAL A 673 0.74 -2.28 -18.88
N TRP A 674 1.88 -1.95 -18.26
CA TRP A 674 3.19 -2.44 -18.71
C TRP A 674 3.58 -3.84 -18.18
N SER A 675 2.94 -4.33 -17.11
CA SER A 675 3.23 -5.66 -16.56
C SER A 675 2.62 -6.82 -17.39
N THR A 676 1.76 -6.52 -18.36
CA THR A 676 1.24 -7.52 -19.31
C THR A 676 1.61 -7.13 -20.74
N SER A 677 2.35 -8.04 -21.41
CA SER A 677 3.06 -7.81 -22.66
C SER A 677 2.31 -6.95 -23.69
N TRP A 678 3.03 -6.03 -24.35
CA TRP A 678 2.52 -5.05 -25.33
C TRP A 678 1.59 -5.62 -26.43
N LEU A 679 1.71 -6.91 -26.73
CA LEU A 679 0.88 -7.66 -27.71
C LEU A 679 -0.44 -8.24 -27.15
N ALA A 680 -0.64 -8.25 -25.83
CA ALA A 680 -1.82 -8.79 -25.18
C ALA A 680 -3.05 -7.89 -25.39
N GLY A 681 -2.90 -6.57 -25.38
CA GLY A 681 -4.00 -5.61 -25.54
C GLY A 681 -4.76 -5.78 -26.87
N LEU A 682 -4.05 -5.99 -27.97
CA LEU A 682 -4.64 -6.18 -29.31
C LEU A 682 -5.32 -7.56 -29.45
N ARG A 683 -4.70 -8.63 -28.94
CA ARG A 683 -5.30 -9.98 -28.96
C ARG A 683 -6.50 -10.11 -28.03
N CYS A 684 -6.49 -9.44 -26.88
CA CYS A 684 -7.58 -9.48 -25.90
C CYS A 684 -8.88 -8.89 -26.48
N VAL A 685 -8.82 -7.77 -27.20
CA VAL A 685 -9.99 -7.12 -27.80
C VAL A 685 -10.67 -8.01 -28.87
N GLN A 686 -9.89 -8.72 -29.69
CA GLN A 686 -10.44 -9.68 -30.66
C GLN A 686 -11.02 -10.93 -29.97
N ALA A 687 -10.34 -11.48 -28.96
CA ALA A 687 -10.84 -12.61 -28.17
C ALA A 687 -12.14 -12.27 -27.42
N LEU A 688 -12.27 -11.05 -26.89
CA LEU A 688 -13.48 -10.57 -26.21
C LEU A 688 -14.68 -10.45 -27.16
N LYS A 689 -14.49 -9.93 -28.38
CA LYS A 689 -15.56 -9.88 -29.40
C LYS A 689 -16.07 -11.28 -29.77
N THR A 690 -15.17 -12.26 -29.92
CA THR A 690 -15.58 -13.66 -30.20
C THR A 690 -16.20 -14.37 -28.99
N LYS A 691 -15.82 -14.02 -27.75
CA LYS A 691 -16.46 -14.55 -26.53
C LYS A 691 -17.86 -14.00 -26.31
N LYS A 692 -18.14 -12.72 -26.62
CA LYS A 692 -19.47 -12.10 -26.41
C LYS A 692 -20.60 -12.85 -27.12
N ALA A 693 -20.37 -13.35 -28.34
CA ALA A 693 -21.38 -14.10 -29.09
C ALA A 693 -21.71 -15.49 -28.50
N LYS A 694 -20.84 -16.06 -27.65
CA LYS A 694 -21.00 -17.42 -27.11
C LYS A 694 -21.57 -17.46 -25.68
N HIS A 695 -21.69 -16.31 -25.01
CA HIS A 695 -22.09 -16.23 -23.61
C HIS A 695 -23.59 -16.48 -23.33
N ARG A 696 -24.44 -16.46 -24.36
CA ARG A 696 -25.91 -16.44 -24.27
C ARG A 696 -26.61 -17.78 -24.01
N ARG A 697 -25.89 -18.84 -23.57
CA ARG A 697 -26.42 -20.23 -23.50
C ARG A 697 -25.90 -21.11 -22.33
N GLU A 698 -25.46 -20.52 -21.21
CA GLU A 698 -25.28 -21.29 -19.96
C GLU A 698 -26.26 -20.74 -18.90
N HIS A 699 -26.99 -21.62 -18.20
CA HIS A 699 -27.86 -21.22 -17.10
C HIS A 699 -27.00 -20.70 -15.95
N HIS A 700 -27.19 -19.42 -15.62
CA HIS A 700 -26.55 -18.75 -14.49
C HIS A 700 -27.60 -18.55 -13.40
N MET A 701 -27.21 -18.64 -12.13
CA MET A 701 -28.11 -18.33 -11.02
C MET A 701 -28.22 -16.80 -10.92
N THR A 702 -29.44 -16.30 -10.80
CA THR A 702 -29.75 -14.86 -10.68
C THR A 702 -29.69 -14.42 -9.22
N ALA A 703 -29.60 -13.11 -8.97
CA ALA A 703 -29.62 -12.59 -7.60
C ALA A 703 -30.92 -12.98 -6.87
N GLN A 704 -32.06 -12.87 -7.57
CA GLN A 704 -33.39 -13.21 -7.04
C GLN A 704 -33.51 -14.71 -6.70
N THR A 705 -33.13 -15.61 -7.62
CA THR A 705 -33.20 -17.07 -7.36
C THR A 705 -32.25 -17.53 -6.25
N LEU A 706 -31.09 -16.87 -6.08
CA LEU A 706 -30.19 -17.09 -4.95
C LEU A 706 -30.84 -16.66 -3.62
N ALA A 707 -31.51 -15.51 -3.57
CA ALA A 707 -32.24 -15.05 -2.38
C ALA A 707 -33.36 -16.05 -2.00
N ASP A 708 -34.16 -16.50 -2.96
CA ASP A 708 -35.25 -17.45 -2.75
C ASP A 708 -34.71 -18.80 -2.20
N HIS A 709 -33.65 -19.34 -2.79
CA HIS A 709 -33.03 -20.58 -2.32
C HIS A 709 -32.43 -20.47 -0.91
N VAL A 710 -31.83 -19.34 -0.56
CA VAL A 710 -31.32 -19.13 0.80
C VAL A 710 -32.47 -18.96 1.78
N SER A 711 -33.45 -18.09 1.48
CA SER A 711 -34.64 -17.85 2.29
C SER A 711 -35.41 -19.13 2.59
N ALA A 712 -35.62 -19.99 1.59
CA ALA A 712 -36.24 -21.31 1.78
C ALA A 712 -35.43 -22.24 2.72
N SER A 713 -34.11 -22.06 2.81
CA SER A 713 -33.21 -22.92 3.59
C SER A 713 -32.84 -22.39 4.99
N THR A 714 -32.97 -21.09 5.23
CA THR A 714 -32.64 -20.43 6.52
C THR A 714 -33.85 -19.77 7.17
N ARG A 715 -35.00 -19.71 6.50
CA ARG A 715 -36.17 -18.87 6.84
C ARG A 715 -35.86 -17.38 6.99
N PHE A 716 -34.67 -16.93 6.58
CA PHE A 716 -34.24 -15.55 6.70
C PHE A 716 -34.43 -14.81 5.37
N PHE A 717 -35.22 -13.74 5.38
CA PHE A 717 -35.43 -12.90 4.20
C PHE A 717 -34.17 -12.11 3.83
N VAL A 718 -33.61 -12.41 2.64
CA VAL A 718 -32.49 -11.66 2.06
C VAL A 718 -33.07 -10.65 1.06
N PRO A 719 -33.01 -9.33 1.31
CA PRO A 719 -33.52 -8.34 0.38
C PRO A 719 -32.64 -8.28 -0.88
N VAL A 720 -33.30 -8.00 -2.01
CA VAL A 720 -32.67 -7.74 -3.31
C VAL A 720 -32.99 -6.30 -3.70
N LEU A 721 -31.98 -5.45 -3.87
CA LEU A 721 -32.12 -4.01 -4.12
C LEU A 721 -31.44 -3.59 -5.43
N GLY A 722 -31.99 -2.62 -6.17
CA GLY A 722 -31.33 -2.09 -7.38
C GLY A 722 -30.15 -1.14 -7.08
N TYR A 723 -30.16 -0.52 -5.89
CA TYR A 723 -29.16 0.39 -5.35
C TYR A 723 -29.14 0.24 -3.82
N SER A 724 -28.02 0.54 -3.15
CA SER A 724 -27.99 0.53 -1.68
C SER A 724 -28.88 1.61 -1.07
N ASP A 725 -29.52 1.30 0.06
CA ASP A 725 -30.38 2.20 0.82
C ASP A 725 -29.59 3.09 1.81
N ASP A 726 -28.35 3.43 1.47
CA ASP A 726 -27.44 4.26 2.26
C ASP A 726 -26.99 5.52 1.49
N SER A 727 -26.24 6.39 2.19
CA SER A 727 -25.77 7.69 1.65
C SER A 727 -24.89 7.60 0.39
N ASN A 728 -24.45 6.40 -0.01
CA ASN A 728 -23.60 6.19 -1.19
C ASN A 728 -24.36 5.80 -2.45
N GLU A 729 -25.59 5.27 -2.32
CA GLU A 729 -26.46 4.75 -3.41
C GLU A 729 -25.73 3.80 -4.38
N TYR A 730 -24.88 2.90 -3.85
CA TYR A 730 -24.08 1.95 -4.62
C TYR A 730 -24.95 1.05 -5.50
N THR A 731 -24.66 1.05 -6.80
CA THR A 731 -25.18 0.05 -7.75
C THR A 731 -24.19 -1.12 -7.91
N ALA A 732 -24.68 -2.27 -8.37
CA ALA A 732 -23.82 -3.43 -8.66
C ALA A 732 -22.67 -3.11 -9.63
N TYR A 733 -22.91 -2.21 -10.60
CA TYR A 733 -21.90 -1.73 -11.53
C TYR A 733 -20.81 -0.90 -10.86
N GLU A 734 -21.15 -0.02 -9.93
CA GLU A 734 -20.17 0.84 -9.25
C GLU A 734 -19.26 0.02 -8.33
N ILE A 735 -19.81 -0.96 -7.60
CA ILE A 735 -19.03 -1.91 -6.80
C ILE A 735 -18.07 -2.72 -7.68
N LEU A 736 -18.55 -3.20 -8.83
CA LEU A 736 -17.66 -3.88 -9.77
C LEU A 736 -16.57 -2.93 -10.28
N ALA A 737 -16.90 -1.70 -10.66
CA ALA A 737 -15.93 -0.71 -11.12
C ALA A 737 -14.88 -0.41 -10.03
N GLU A 738 -15.28 -0.27 -8.77
CA GLU A 738 -14.38 -0.12 -7.62
C GLU A 738 -13.49 -1.36 -7.41
N SER A 739 -14.04 -2.56 -7.58
CA SER A 739 -13.26 -3.81 -7.45
C SER A 739 -12.10 -3.91 -8.47
N THR A 740 -12.27 -3.28 -9.65
CA THR A 740 -11.23 -3.20 -10.69
C THR A 740 -10.14 -2.16 -10.39
N LEU A 741 -10.33 -1.30 -9.40
CA LEU A 741 -9.28 -0.36 -8.98
C LEU A 741 -8.13 -1.12 -8.27
N PRO A 742 -6.87 -0.69 -8.45
CA PRO A 742 -5.75 -1.23 -7.70
C PRO A 742 -5.94 -1.01 -6.18
N VAL A 743 -5.37 -1.92 -5.38
CA VAL A 743 -5.23 -1.73 -3.93
C VAL A 743 -4.25 -0.59 -3.68
N PHE A 744 -4.54 0.30 -2.74
CA PHE A 744 -3.55 1.24 -2.23
C PHE A 744 -2.47 0.47 -1.44
N ASP A 745 -1.26 0.37 -1.99
CA ASP A 745 -0.11 -0.31 -1.37
C ASP A 745 1.02 0.70 -1.09
N THR A 746 1.22 0.98 0.20
CA THR A 746 2.24 1.91 0.70
C THR A 746 3.68 1.54 0.33
N THR A 747 3.92 0.31 -0.14
CA THR A 747 5.25 -0.22 -0.47
C THR A 747 5.97 0.58 -1.55
N TYR A 748 5.27 1.09 -2.57
CA TYR A 748 5.92 1.90 -3.61
C TYR A 748 6.11 3.35 -3.16
N ASP A 749 5.16 3.91 -2.42
CA ASP A 749 5.22 5.29 -1.95
C ASP A 749 6.39 5.48 -0.95
N TYR A 750 6.64 4.48 -0.08
CA TYR A 750 7.86 4.44 0.74
C TYR A 750 9.15 4.24 -0.08
N LEU A 751 9.13 3.49 -1.18
CA LEU A 751 10.28 3.30 -2.05
C LEU A 751 10.69 4.62 -2.70
N ASP A 752 9.72 5.31 -3.29
CA ASP A 752 9.92 6.58 -4.00
C ASP A 752 10.41 7.66 -3.01
N ALA A 753 9.86 7.70 -1.79
CA ALA A 753 10.39 8.52 -0.68
C ALA A 753 11.82 8.15 -0.24
N ALA A 754 12.16 6.86 -0.12
CA ALA A 754 13.50 6.41 0.28
C ALA A 754 14.56 6.69 -0.79
N ILE A 755 14.19 6.62 -2.07
CA ILE A 755 15.03 7.00 -3.21
C ILE A 755 15.23 8.52 -3.21
N GLN A 756 14.18 9.33 -3.02
CA GLN A 756 14.31 10.79 -2.90
C GLN A 756 15.20 11.20 -1.70
N PHE A 757 15.03 10.56 -0.55
CA PHE A 757 15.91 10.74 0.61
C PHE A 757 17.37 10.46 0.24
N SER A 758 17.62 9.35 -0.47
CA SER A 758 18.95 8.97 -0.96
C SER A 758 19.56 10.05 -1.87
N TYR A 759 18.80 10.66 -2.80
CA TYR A 759 19.29 11.77 -3.62
C TYR A 759 19.75 12.97 -2.78
N VAL A 760 18.91 13.42 -1.83
CA VAL A 760 19.22 14.57 -0.98
C VAL A 760 20.51 14.33 -0.19
N ILE A 761 20.67 13.16 0.43
CA ILE A 761 21.82 12.89 1.30
C ILE A 761 23.12 12.61 0.55
N MET A 762 23.06 12.16 -0.71
CA MET A 762 24.25 11.85 -1.52
C MET A 762 24.74 13.05 -2.34
N PHE A 763 23.83 13.79 -2.98
CA PHE A 763 24.22 14.75 -4.01
C PHE A 763 24.14 16.21 -3.58
N THR A 764 23.66 16.54 -2.37
CA THR A 764 23.70 17.93 -1.86
C THR A 764 25.14 18.47 -1.76
N ALA A 765 26.15 17.59 -1.67
CA ALA A 765 27.57 17.94 -1.79
C ALA A 765 27.97 18.44 -3.21
N VAL A 766 27.16 18.17 -4.24
CA VAL A 766 27.41 18.56 -5.63
C VAL A 766 26.55 19.75 -6.04
N TRP A 767 25.24 19.69 -5.73
CA TRP A 767 24.31 20.76 -6.04
C TRP A 767 23.48 21.12 -4.79
N PRO A 768 23.77 22.25 -4.12
CA PRO A 768 23.15 22.57 -2.84
C PRO A 768 21.64 22.81 -2.95
N LEU A 769 21.13 23.19 -4.13
CA LEU A 769 19.69 23.44 -4.30
C LEU A 769 18.83 22.17 -4.32
N LEU A 770 19.40 20.96 -4.33
CA LEU A 770 18.66 19.68 -4.36
C LEU A 770 17.51 19.52 -3.34
N PRO A 771 17.61 19.99 -2.09
CA PRO A 771 16.51 19.92 -1.15
C PRO A 771 15.25 20.70 -1.59
N LEU A 772 15.40 21.73 -2.44
CA LEU A 772 14.28 22.56 -2.92
C LEU A 772 13.28 21.81 -3.82
N PRO A 773 13.68 21.19 -4.95
CA PRO A 773 12.75 20.37 -5.74
C PRO A 773 12.28 19.15 -4.94
N ALA A 774 13.08 18.57 -4.06
CA ALA A 774 12.66 17.49 -3.17
C ALA A 774 11.54 17.91 -2.19
N PHE A 775 11.64 19.11 -1.60
CA PHE A 775 10.61 19.68 -0.74
C PHE A 775 9.32 19.97 -1.52
N LEU A 776 9.43 20.58 -2.70
CA LEU A 776 8.28 20.83 -3.58
C LEU A 776 7.62 19.53 -4.02
N ASN A 777 8.40 18.50 -4.35
CA ASN A 777 7.91 17.17 -4.70
C ASN A 777 7.10 16.58 -3.55
N ASN A 778 7.67 16.50 -2.33
CA ASN A 778 6.96 15.97 -1.16
C ASN A 778 5.61 16.66 -0.89
N VAL A 779 5.53 17.99 -1.04
CA VAL A 779 4.29 18.77 -0.82
C VAL A 779 3.20 18.44 -1.85
N LEU A 780 3.59 18.04 -3.06
CA LEU A 780 2.68 17.56 -4.10
C LEU A 780 2.36 16.07 -3.90
N GLU A 781 3.36 15.25 -3.57
CA GLU A 781 3.27 13.80 -3.39
C GLU A 781 2.27 13.44 -2.29
N VAL A 782 2.41 14.03 -1.09
CA VAL A 782 1.50 13.79 0.04
C VAL A 782 0.03 14.10 -0.33
N ARG A 783 -0.22 15.05 -1.23
CA ARG A 783 -1.57 15.35 -1.74
C ARG A 783 -2.00 14.39 -2.84
N GLY A 784 -1.06 13.98 -3.70
CA GLY A 784 -1.25 12.94 -4.72
C GLY A 784 -1.64 11.61 -4.10
N ASP A 785 -0.96 11.21 -3.02
CA ASP A 785 -1.24 10.01 -2.24
C ASP A 785 -2.58 10.07 -1.53
N ALA A 786 -2.91 11.19 -0.87
CA ALA A 786 -4.23 11.38 -0.27
C ALA A 786 -5.35 11.28 -1.34
N PHE A 787 -5.17 11.89 -2.51
CA PHE A 787 -6.12 11.78 -3.62
C PHE A 787 -6.19 10.35 -4.20
N ARG A 788 -5.04 9.68 -4.33
CA ARG A 788 -4.92 8.29 -4.78
C ARG A 788 -5.63 7.33 -3.84
N LEU A 789 -5.48 7.50 -2.52
CA LEU A 789 -6.13 6.70 -1.48
C LEU A 789 -7.67 6.84 -1.54
N LEU A 790 -8.16 8.07 -1.63
CA LEU A 790 -9.60 8.39 -1.49
C LEU A 790 -10.41 8.20 -2.80
N PHE A 791 -9.78 8.40 -3.97
CA PHE A 791 -10.51 8.44 -5.26
C PHE A 791 -9.85 7.63 -6.40
N GLY A 792 -8.58 7.24 -6.26
CA GLY A 792 -7.81 6.54 -7.29
C GLY A 792 -7.72 5.01 -7.12
N HIS A 793 -7.75 4.54 -5.88
CA HIS A 793 -7.57 3.15 -5.47
C HIS A 793 -8.80 2.66 -4.69
N ARG A 794 -9.02 1.34 -4.65
CA ARG A 794 -10.00 0.76 -3.72
C ARG A 794 -9.49 0.84 -2.29
N ARG A 795 -10.40 0.97 -1.33
CA ARG A 795 -10.06 1.10 0.10
C ARG A 795 -9.13 -0.05 0.54
N PRO A 796 -7.95 0.23 1.11
CA PRO A 796 -7.09 -0.82 1.63
C PRO A 796 -7.75 -1.46 2.85
N MET A 797 -7.52 -2.77 3.02
CA MET A 797 -7.87 -3.45 4.26
C MET A 797 -7.03 -2.85 5.40
N PRO A 798 -7.63 -2.31 6.49
CA PRO A 798 -6.87 -1.67 7.56
C PRO A 798 -5.88 -2.64 8.20
N ARG A 799 -4.62 -2.20 8.34
CA ARG A 799 -3.52 -2.99 8.93
C ARG A 799 -2.89 -2.27 10.12
N ARG A 800 -2.64 -3.03 11.18
CA ARG A 800 -2.06 -2.60 12.47
C ARG A 800 -0.55 -2.76 12.46
N ASP A 801 0.15 -1.78 11.91
CA ASP A 801 1.60 -1.69 12.05
C ASP A 801 2.00 -0.94 13.33
N ALA A 802 3.18 -1.26 13.88
CA ALA A 802 3.78 -0.55 15.01
C ALA A 802 4.87 0.45 14.61
N SER A 803 5.17 0.55 13.31
CA SER A 803 6.19 1.42 12.70
C SER A 803 6.07 1.36 11.17
N ILE A 804 6.90 2.09 10.43
CA ILE A 804 7.05 1.93 8.96
C ILE A 804 7.65 0.56 8.53
N GLY A 805 7.87 -0.37 9.47
CA GLY A 805 8.40 -1.71 9.21
C GLY A 805 9.85 -1.67 8.71
N GLU A 806 10.18 -2.55 7.77
CA GLU A 806 11.52 -2.66 7.17
C GLU A 806 11.97 -1.38 6.42
N TRP A 807 11.07 -0.44 6.13
CA TRP A 807 11.49 0.85 5.56
C TRP A 807 12.40 1.64 6.51
N ALA A 808 12.29 1.46 7.83
CA ALA A 808 13.23 2.05 8.78
C ALA A 808 14.64 1.47 8.63
N THR A 809 14.77 0.14 8.42
CA THR A 809 16.07 -0.51 8.22
C THR A 809 16.68 -0.11 6.86
N VAL A 810 15.85 -0.02 5.82
CA VAL A 810 16.20 0.52 4.49
C VAL A 810 16.77 1.94 4.56
N LEU A 811 16.12 2.86 5.26
CA LEU A 811 16.62 4.24 5.40
C LEU A 811 17.95 4.31 6.16
N HIS A 812 18.19 3.42 7.14
CA HIS A 812 19.51 3.29 7.78
C HIS A 812 20.59 2.78 6.81
N TYR A 813 20.27 1.85 5.90
CA TYR A 813 21.20 1.41 4.84
C TYR A 813 21.49 2.53 3.85
N ALA A 814 20.47 3.27 3.40
CA ALA A 814 20.62 4.44 2.53
C ALA A 814 21.59 5.48 3.13
N ASN A 815 21.46 5.77 4.43
CA ASN A 815 22.35 6.69 5.13
C ASN A 815 23.80 6.18 5.23
N VAL A 816 24.02 4.88 5.44
CA VAL A 816 25.38 4.29 5.44
C VAL A 816 26.02 4.41 4.07
N MET A 817 25.30 4.07 3.00
CA MET A 817 25.80 4.21 1.62
C MET A 817 26.09 5.67 1.27
N ALA A 818 25.27 6.61 1.76
CA ALA A 818 25.47 8.02 1.47
C ALA A 818 26.75 8.62 2.07
N ILE A 819 27.15 8.20 3.26
CA ILE A 819 28.40 8.66 3.88
C ILE A 819 29.61 8.24 3.03
N THR A 820 29.62 7.03 2.48
CA THR A 820 30.72 6.57 1.62
C THR A 820 30.73 7.32 0.29
N VAL A 821 29.57 7.52 -0.35
CA VAL A 821 29.44 8.29 -1.60
C VAL A 821 29.87 9.75 -1.42
N VAL A 822 29.40 10.44 -0.37
CA VAL A 822 29.78 11.83 -0.09
C VAL A 822 31.26 11.97 0.23
N SER A 823 31.84 11.04 1.00
CA SER A 823 33.29 11.04 1.29
C SER A 823 34.12 10.89 0.01
N GLY A 824 33.65 10.04 -0.94
CA GLY A 824 34.26 9.91 -2.26
C GLY A 824 34.14 11.18 -3.09
N LEU A 825 32.96 11.80 -3.15
CA LEU A 825 32.72 13.04 -3.89
C LEU A 825 33.61 14.17 -3.36
N ILE A 826 33.71 14.33 -2.03
CA ILE A 826 34.57 15.34 -1.41
C ILE A 826 36.06 15.10 -1.76
N ALA A 827 36.53 13.86 -1.66
CA ALA A 827 37.92 13.51 -1.98
C ALA A 827 38.30 13.76 -3.46
N MET A 828 37.36 13.58 -4.39
CA MET A 828 37.59 13.71 -5.83
C MET A 828 37.35 15.15 -6.36
N TYR A 829 36.32 15.84 -5.86
CA TYR A 829 35.90 17.14 -6.41
C TYR A 829 36.29 18.35 -5.56
N HIS A 830 36.39 18.20 -4.23
CA HIS A 830 36.56 19.34 -3.31
C HIS A 830 37.95 19.40 -2.66
N LEU A 831 38.72 18.31 -2.68
CA LEU A 831 40.00 18.22 -1.96
C LEU A 831 41.03 19.29 -2.38
N GLY A 832 41.02 19.72 -3.64
CA GLY A 832 41.91 20.80 -4.11
C GLY A 832 41.65 22.12 -3.40
N ALA A 833 40.38 22.53 -3.33
CA ALA A 833 39.95 23.71 -2.59
C ALA A 833 40.23 23.59 -1.08
N LEU A 834 40.09 22.39 -0.49
CA LEU A 834 40.41 22.13 0.93
C LEU A 834 41.91 22.22 1.24
N VAL A 835 42.77 21.72 0.36
CA VAL A 835 44.23 21.78 0.52
C VAL A 835 44.75 23.21 0.29
N ALA A 836 44.13 23.95 -0.63
CA ALA A 836 44.45 25.37 -0.90
C ALA A 836 44.19 26.30 0.30
N ILE A 837 43.36 25.92 1.29
CA ILE A 837 43.15 26.73 2.52
C ILE A 837 44.48 26.98 3.28
N GLY A 838 45.48 26.11 3.11
CA GLY A 838 46.77 26.18 3.79
C GLY A 838 47.95 26.69 2.95
N GLY A 839 47.73 27.23 1.75
CA GLY A 839 48.78 27.67 0.83
C GLY A 839 48.34 28.76 -0.13
N ASP A 840 49.21 29.15 -1.08
CA ASP A 840 48.93 30.23 -2.04
C ASP A 840 47.73 29.93 -2.97
N ASP A 841 46.98 30.98 -3.36
CA ASP A 841 45.74 30.98 -4.16
C ASP A 841 45.91 30.50 -5.64
N ALA A 842 46.81 29.56 -5.93
CA ALA A 842 47.26 29.20 -7.27
C ALA A 842 46.12 28.78 -8.23
N CYS A 843 45.18 27.96 -7.75
CA CYS A 843 44.06 27.41 -8.52
C CYS A 843 42.71 28.05 -8.15
N ASP A 844 42.61 29.38 -8.04
CA ASP A 844 41.31 30.05 -7.85
C ASP A 844 40.71 30.60 -9.16
N VAL A 845 39.38 30.52 -9.26
CA VAL A 845 38.57 30.89 -10.43
C VAL A 845 37.34 31.68 -9.96
N ARG A 846 36.86 32.61 -10.79
CA ARG A 846 35.61 33.33 -10.51
C ARG A 846 34.39 32.42 -10.66
N PHE A 847 33.36 32.64 -9.83
CA PHE A 847 32.12 31.84 -9.83
C PHE A 847 31.41 31.79 -11.20
N ASP A 848 31.55 32.82 -12.04
CA ASP A 848 30.94 32.90 -13.38
C ASP A 848 31.65 32.08 -14.46
N ALA A 849 32.92 31.69 -14.23
CA ALA A 849 33.73 30.87 -15.14
C ALA A 849 34.03 29.46 -14.60
N ALA A 850 33.59 29.16 -13.37
CA ALA A 850 33.91 27.91 -12.70
C ALA A 850 32.98 26.75 -13.12
N ALA A 851 33.52 25.52 -13.09
CA ALA A 851 32.84 24.30 -13.48
C ALA A 851 32.98 23.22 -12.38
N MET A 852 31.90 22.46 -12.14
CA MET A 852 31.93 21.35 -11.17
C MET A 852 32.52 20.09 -11.82
N VAL A 853 33.85 20.01 -11.83
CA VAL A 853 34.65 18.92 -12.44
C VAL A 853 35.67 18.33 -11.45
N PRO A 854 36.18 17.10 -11.65
CA PRO A 854 37.28 16.57 -10.84
C PRO A 854 38.49 17.52 -10.88
N PHE A 855 39.13 17.75 -9.74
CA PHE A 855 40.06 18.89 -9.59
C PHE A 855 41.28 18.86 -10.54
N TRP A 856 41.76 17.67 -10.92
CA TRP A 856 42.87 17.48 -11.88
C TRP A 856 42.44 17.51 -13.35
N THR A 857 41.14 17.67 -13.61
CA THR A 857 40.57 17.85 -14.96
C THR A 857 40.02 19.26 -15.14
N MET A 858 40.34 20.19 -14.24
CA MET A 858 39.96 21.60 -14.35
C MET A 858 40.72 22.26 -15.50
N ASP A 859 40.04 23.10 -16.29
CA ASP A 859 40.75 24.01 -17.21
C ASP A 859 41.53 25.04 -16.41
N VAL A 860 42.81 25.18 -16.73
CA VAL A 860 43.76 26.05 -16.03
C VAL A 860 43.78 27.46 -16.62
N GLY A 861 43.28 27.64 -17.85
CA GLY A 861 43.22 28.94 -18.55
C GLY A 861 42.57 30.09 -17.77
N PRO A 862 41.38 29.91 -17.13
CA PRO A 862 40.70 30.99 -16.39
C PRO A 862 41.18 31.17 -14.95
N THR A 863 42.23 30.47 -14.51
CA THR A 863 42.76 30.58 -13.14
C THR A 863 43.57 31.86 -12.93
N ARG A 864 43.67 32.31 -11.68
CA ARG A 864 44.43 33.51 -11.30
C ARG A 864 45.94 33.39 -11.57
N ALA A 865 46.50 32.18 -11.48
CA ALA A 865 47.92 31.88 -11.70
C ALA A 865 48.10 30.51 -12.39
N PRO A 866 48.04 30.44 -13.74
CA PRO A 866 47.95 29.16 -14.45
C PRO A 866 49.19 28.28 -14.31
N ALA A 867 50.40 28.86 -14.29
CA ALA A 867 51.64 28.11 -14.13
C ALA A 867 51.68 27.39 -12.76
N ASP A 868 51.42 28.13 -11.68
CA ASP A 868 51.42 27.59 -10.32
C ASP A 868 50.32 26.54 -10.13
N CYS A 869 49.16 26.76 -10.75
CA CYS A 869 48.09 25.76 -10.75
C CYS A 869 48.49 24.47 -11.50
N THR A 870 49.15 24.53 -12.66
CA THR A 870 49.66 23.32 -13.33
C THR A 870 50.72 22.59 -12.49
N ALA A 871 51.54 23.30 -11.72
CA ALA A 871 52.52 22.68 -10.83
C ALA A 871 51.85 21.96 -9.65
N PHE A 872 50.81 22.57 -9.07
CA PHE A 872 50.00 21.98 -7.99
C PHE A 872 49.27 20.69 -8.44
N LEU A 873 48.67 20.70 -9.63
CA LEU A 873 47.91 19.56 -10.16
C LEU A 873 48.78 18.34 -10.54
N ASN A 874 50.06 18.55 -10.84
CA ASN A 874 50.99 17.50 -11.26
C ASN A 874 51.77 16.83 -10.09
N ASP A 875 51.44 17.13 -8.82
CA ASP A 875 52.06 16.47 -7.66
C ASP A 875 51.75 14.97 -7.63
N ALA A 876 52.78 14.13 -7.78
CA ALA A 876 52.65 12.66 -7.74
C ALA A 876 52.04 12.12 -6.43
N ARG A 877 52.06 12.91 -5.33
CA ARG A 877 51.43 12.55 -4.05
C ARG A 877 49.90 12.76 -4.04
N TRP A 878 49.35 13.43 -5.06
CA TRP A 878 47.93 13.80 -5.14
C TRP A 878 46.98 12.61 -4.94
N SER A 879 47.18 11.52 -5.69
CA SER A 879 46.33 10.32 -5.60
C SER A 879 46.36 9.68 -4.19
N MET A 880 47.52 9.69 -3.52
CA MET A 880 47.64 9.17 -2.15
C MET A 880 46.89 10.07 -1.16
N ARG A 881 46.94 11.40 -1.32
CA ARG A 881 46.16 12.34 -0.49
C ARG A 881 44.65 12.10 -0.64
N GLN A 882 44.17 11.80 -1.85
CA GLN A 882 42.75 11.48 -2.09
C GLN A 882 42.29 10.21 -1.37
N VAL A 883 43.08 9.12 -1.45
CA VAL A 883 42.75 7.86 -0.75
C VAL A 883 42.75 8.04 0.76
N VAL A 884 43.73 8.76 1.32
CA VAL A 884 43.77 9.06 2.76
C VAL A 884 42.59 9.94 3.17
N ALA A 885 42.28 10.99 2.40
CA ALA A 885 41.15 11.87 2.66
C ALA A 885 39.81 11.11 2.64
N PHE A 886 39.61 10.22 1.66
CA PHE A 886 38.42 9.35 1.59
C PHE A 886 38.24 8.51 2.86
N ILE A 887 39.27 7.75 3.25
CA ILE A 887 39.22 6.88 4.42
C ILE A 887 38.96 7.68 5.70
N VAL A 888 39.65 8.82 5.87
CA VAL A 888 39.50 9.67 7.06
C VAL A 888 38.10 10.29 7.12
N LEU A 889 37.58 10.84 6.01
CA LEU A 889 36.23 11.41 5.96
C LEU A 889 35.15 10.35 6.20
N GLU A 890 35.29 9.15 5.63
CA GLU A 890 34.37 8.04 5.83
C GLU A 890 34.30 7.64 7.32
N HIS A 891 35.45 7.47 7.98
CA HIS A 891 35.51 7.10 9.39
C HIS A 891 34.95 8.21 10.30
N ILE A 892 35.28 9.48 10.03
CA ILE A 892 34.69 10.62 10.76
C ILE A 892 33.18 10.66 10.55
N GLY A 893 32.69 10.40 9.33
CA GLY A 893 31.27 10.37 9.00
C GLY A 893 30.52 9.27 9.75
N PHE A 894 31.10 8.07 9.86
CA PHE A 894 30.53 6.99 10.66
C PHE A 894 30.57 7.26 12.17
N VAL A 895 31.62 7.91 12.69
CA VAL A 895 31.69 8.34 14.09
C VAL A 895 30.63 9.40 14.39
N ALA A 896 30.49 10.44 13.54
CA ALA A 896 29.47 11.47 13.67
C ALA A 896 28.05 10.87 13.64
N ARG A 897 27.77 10.00 12.67
CA ARG A 897 26.52 9.23 12.58
C ARG A 897 26.26 8.43 13.86
N TYR A 898 27.27 7.73 14.38
CA TYR A 898 27.14 6.94 15.60
C TYR A 898 26.77 7.83 16.79
N LEU A 899 27.50 8.95 16.99
CA LEU A 899 27.23 9.91 18.07
C LEU A 899 25.81 10.47 18.02
N VAL A 900 25.30 10.84 16.83
CA VAL A 900 23.91 11.31 16.67
C VAL A 900 22.90 10.21 17.00
N LEU A 901 23.15 8.95 16.59
CA LEU A 901 22.24 7.82 16.88
C LEU A 901 22.30 7.30 18.32
N GLN A 902 23.31 7.70 19.11
CA GLN A 902 23.37 7.43 20.56
C GLN A 902 22.54 8.41 21.41
N MET A 903 22.03 9.51 20.84
CA MET A 903 21.13 10.41 21.55
C MET A 903 19.83 9.69 21.97
N ASP A 904 19.26 10.07 23.12
CA ASP A 904 18.11 9.40 23.74
C ASP A 904 16.96 9.12 22.75
N LYS A 905 16.73 7.86 22.42
CA LYS A 905 15.64 7.45 21.51
C LYS A 905 14.25 7.64 22.12
N THR A 906 14.14 7.75 23.45
CA THR A 906 12.87 8.01 24.16
C THR A 906 12.58 9.51 24.27
N PRO A 907 11.42 10.00 23.80
CA PRO A 907 11.06 11.41 23.96
C PRO A 907 10.73 11.74 25.43
N ALA A 908 11.08 12.96 25.86
CA ALA A 908 10.95 13.40 27.26
C ALA A 908 9.52 13.36 27.82
N ALA A 909 8.49 13.38 26.96
CA ALA A 909 7.09 13.22 27.37
C ALA A 909 6.84 11.84 28.01
N ILE A 910 7.35 10.77 27.39
CA ILE A 910 7.15 9.37 27.80
C ILE A 910 8.23 8.92 28.79
N ALA A 911 9.45 9.44 28.66
CA ALA A 911 10.57 9.13 29.53
C ALA A 911 10.42 9.69 30.97
N SER A 912 9.44 10.55 31.23
CA SER A 912 9.24 11.08 32.58
C SER A 912 8.78 9.98 33.54
N SER A 913 9.49 9.83 34.67
CA SER A 913 9.18 8.82 35.68
C SER A 913 7.78 9.01 36.29
N ALA A 914 7.25 10.23 36.29
CA ALA A 914 5.86 10.53 36.65
C ALA A 914 4.86 9.93 35.65
N TYR A 915 5.12 10.04 34.34
CA TYR A 915 4.29 9.40 33.31
C TYR A 915 4.37 7.87 33.41
N GLN A 916 5.56 7.30 33.59
CA GLN A 916 5.74 5.85 33.75
C GLN A 916 5.01 5.31 34.98
N ARG A 917 5.10 6.00 36.14
CA ARG A 917 4.32 5.65 37.34
C ARG A 917 2.82 5.80 37.13
N LEU A 918 2.36 6.88 36.48
CA LEU A 918 0.93 7.05 36.18
C LEU A 918 0.43 5.98 35.22
N LYS A 919 1.24 5.57 34.24
CA LYS A 919 0.95 4.47 33.32
C LYS A 919 0.84 3.14 34.07
N GLN A 920 1.82 2.81 34.92
CA GLN A 920 1.78 1.62 35.77
C GLN A 920 0.55 1.61 36.70
N ILE A 921 0.24 2.74 37.35
CA ILE A 921 -0.97 2.88 38.17
C ILE A 921 -2.21 2.67 37.29
N ARG A 922 -2.27 3.26 36.10
CA ARG A 922 -3.42 3.12 35.19
C ARG A 922 -3.59 1.68 34.71
N GLU A 923 -2.50 0.98 34.40
CA GLU A 923 -2.48 -0.43 34.03
C GLU A 923 -2.94 -1.32 35.20
N LEU A 924 -2.47 -1.06 36.42
CA LEU A 924 -2.91 -1.74 37.64
C LEU A 924 -4.38 -1.46 37.99
N THR A 925 -4.88 -0.23 37.80
CA THR A 925 -6.29 0.10 38.03
C THR A 925 -7.22 -0.38 36.92
N ALA A 926 -6.68 -0.63 35.71
CA ALA A 926 -7.40 -1.27 34.61
C ALA A 926 -7.42 -2.80 34.78
N ALA A 927 -6.40 -3.38 35.42
CA ALA A 927 -6.40 -4.75 35.92
C ALA A 927 -7.27 -4.89 37.19
N ARG A 928 -8.55 -4.55 37.08
CA ARG A 928 -9.54 -4.87 38.11
C ARG A 928 -9.65 -6.39 38.25
N SER A 929 -9.78 -6.86 39.49
CA SER A 929 -10.12 -8.26 39.77
C SER A 929 -11.43 -8.63 39.08
N ALA A 930 -11.49 -9.83 38.48
CA ALA A 930 -12.71 -10.34 37.86
C ALA A 930 -13.92 -10.25 38.82
N PRO A 931 -15.13 -9.98 38.31
CA PRO A 931 -16.34 -9.99 39.14
C PRO A 931 -16.61 -11.41 39.66
N ALA A 932 -17.25 -11.50 40.83
CA ALA A 932 -17.49 -12.76 41.55
C ALA A 932 -18.12 -13.86 40.67
N ALA A 933 -19.05 -13.50 39.79
CA ALA A 933 -19.71 -14.40 38.85
C ALA A 933 -18.74 -15.14 37.89
N VAL A 934 -17.59 -14.54 37.55
CA VAL A 934 -16.56 -15.21 36.73
C VAL A 934 -15.81 -16.26 37.54
N PHE A 935 -15.57 -16.01 38.83
CA PHE A 935 -14.98 -17.01 39.73
C PHE A 935 -15.95 -18.16 40.02
N GLU A 936 -17.25 -17.87 40.20
CA GLU A 936 -18.30 -18.88 40.33
C GLU A 936 -18.39 -19.77 39.08
N TYR A 937 -18.42 -19.16 37.89
CA TYR A 937 -18.37 -19.86 36.59
C TYR A 937 -17.14 -20.76 36.43
N ILE A 938 -15.94 -20.26 36.74
CA ILE A 938 -14.69 -21.04 36.67
C ILE A 938 -14.73 -22.18 37.70
N GLY A 939 -15.26 -21.93 38.91
CA GLY A 939 -15.43 -22.94 39.95
C GLY A 939 -16.35 -24.09 39.52
N GLU A 940 -17.54 -23.78 38.98
CA GLU A 940 -18.44 -24.79 38.44
C GLU A 940 -17.79 -25.62 37.33
N LEU A 941 -17.15 -24.96 36.35
CA LEU A 941 -16.43 -25.63 35.28
C LEU A 941 -15.33 -26.55 35.79
N ARG A 942 -14.58 -26.13 36.82
CA ARG A 942 -13.52 -26.93 37.42
C ARG A 942 -14.07 -28.24 37.99
N THR A 943 -15.18 -28.18 38.73
CA THR A 943 -15.80 -29.39 39.33
C THR A 943 -16.27 -30.43 38.31
N ILE A 944 -16.52 -30.03 37.06
CA ILE A 944 -16.90 -30.94 35.97
C ILE A 944 -15.64 -31.41 35.24
N PHE A 945 -14.71 -30.50 34.93
CA PHE A 945 -13.45 -30.82 34.26
C PHE A 945 -12.62 -31.85 35.04
N ASP A 946 -12.51 -31.71 36.35
CA ASP A 946 -11.77 -32.63 37.23
C ASP A 946 -12.35 -34.06 37.28
N LYS A 947 -13.58 -34.30 36.77
CA LYS A 947 -14.12 -35.65 36.61
C LYS A 947 -13.56 -36.37 35.38
N TYR A 948 -13.16 -35.61 34.37
CA TYR A 948 -12.75 -36.12 33.05
C TYR A 948 -11.23 -36.00 32.81
N ASP A 949 -10.52 -35.14 33.55
CA ASP A 949 -9.04 -35.11 33.59
C ASP A 949 -8.49 -36.21 34.51
N ALA A 950 -8.68 -37.47 34.11
CA ALA A 950 -8.26 -38.65 34.89
C ALA A 950 -6.74 -38.72 35.15
N ASP A 951 -5.93 -38.10 34.29
CA ASP A 951 -4.47 -38.02 34.39
C ASP A 951 -3.98 -36.87 35.29
N GLY A 952 -4.88 -35.95 35.72
CA GLY A 952 -4.51 -34.73 36.43
C GLY A 952 -3.60 -33.80 35.60
N SER A 953 -3.75 -33.85 34.29
CA SER A 953 -2.85 -33.21 33.32
C SER A 953 -3.21 -31.77 32.97
N ASP A 954 -4.37 -31.28 33.44
CA ASP A 954 -5.05 -30.04 33.08
C ASP A 954 -5.47 -29.92 31.60
N HIS A 955 -5.56 -31.06 30.90
CA HIS A 955 -5.94 -31.14 29.48
C HIS A 955 -6.93 -32.28 29.21
N LEU A 956 -7.88 -32.04 28.32
CA LEU A 956 -8.78 -33.09 27.79
C LEU A 956 -8.40 -33.49 26.38
N TYR A 957 -8.43 -34.80 26.10
CA TYR A 957 -8.35 -35.37 24.76
C TYR A 957 -9.75 -35.39 24.11
N GLN A 958 -9.84 -35.85 22.86
CA GLN A 958 -11.06 -35.75 22.05
C GLN A 958 -12.30 -36.33 22.74
N ASP A 959 -12.21 -37.55 23.26
CA ASP A 959 -13.38 -38.28 23.75
C ASP A 959 -13.81 -37.76 25.13
N ASP A 960 -12.85 -37.46 26.01
CA ASP A 960 -13.09 -36.84 27.32
C ASP A 960 -13.68 -35.43 27.18
N LEU A 961 -13.22 -34.66 26.17
CA LEU A 961 -13.74 -33.33 25.84
C LEU A 961 -15.22 -33.40 25.44
N VAL A 962 -15.64 -34.41 24.67
CA VAL A 962 -17.07 -34.56 24.29
C VAL A 962 -17.93 -34.89 25.51
N LEU A 963 -17.47 -35.78 26.40
CA LEU A 963 -18.19 -36.11 27.63
C LEU A 963 -18.33 -34.89 28.55
N PHE A 964 -17.25 -34.13 28.72
CA PHE A 964 -17.23 -32.85 29.44
C PHE A 964 -18.20 -31.81 28.83
N LEU A 965 -18.19 -31.64 27.50
CA LEU A 965 -19.09 -30.72 26.81
C LEU A 965 -20.55 -31.16 26.90
N ALA A 966 -20.82 -32.47 26.87
CA ALA A 966 -22.16 -33.04 27.03
C ALA A 966 -22.71 -32.79 28.45
N GLU A 967 -21.92 -33.02 29.52
CA GLU A 967 -22.34 -32.67 30.89
C GLU A 967 -22.53 -31.15 31.06
N TRP A 968 -21.68 -30.34 30.44
CA TRP A 968 -21.80 -28.88 30.48
C TRP A 968 -23.09 -28.36 29.83
N VAL A 969 -23.43 -28.87 28.64
CA VAL A 969 -24.63 -28.47 27.87
C VAL A 969 -25.90 -29.21 28.34
N GLY A 970 -25.78 -30.21 29.22
CA GLY A 970 -26.91 -30.98 29.74
C GLY A 970 -27.57 -31.87 28.67
N LYS A 971 -26.76 -32.44 27.77
CA LYS A 971 -27.21 -33.33 26.69
C LYS A 971 -26.56 -34.71 26.78
N ASP A 972 -27.16 -35.69 26.11
CA ASP A 972 -26.54 -36.99 25.91
C ASP A 972 -25.31 -36.85 25.00
N ALA A 973 -24.20 -37.49 25.38
CA ALA A 973 -22.95 -37.46 24.62
C ALA A 973 -23.11 -38.00 23.17
N ALA A 974 -24.11 -38.87 22.95
CA ALA A 974 -24.46 -39.39 21.63
C ALA A 974 -24.81 -38.30 20.60
N ASP A 975 -25.39 -37.18 21.03
CA ASP A 975 -25.75 -36.05 20.14
C ASP A 975 -24.51 -35.26 19.69
N LEU A 976 -23.49 -35.16 20.55
CA LEU A 976 -22.24 -34.44 20.25
C LEU A 976 -21.19 -35.32 19.57
N GLN A 977 -21.27 -36.65 19.73
CA GLN A 977 -20.31 -37.61 19.16
C GLN A 977 -20.05 -37.44 17.64
N PRO A 978 -21.06 -37.16 16.77
CA PRO A 978 -20.82 -36.90 15.34
C PRO A 978 -19.95 -35.67 15.07
N HIS A 979 -19.93 -34.72 16.00
CA HIS A 979 -19.23 -33.44 15.90
C HIS A 979 -17.91 -33.42 16.71
N ALA A 980 -17.54 -34.53 17.38
CA ALA A 980 -16.38 -34.65 18.26
C ALA A 980 -15.08 -34.08 17.68
N ALA A 981 -14.69 -34.52 16.49
CA ALA A 981 -13.48 -34.06 15.82
C ALA A 981 -13.57 -32.58 15.37
N GLN A 982 -14.77 -32.07 15.08
CA GLN A 982 -14.99 -30.66 14.72
C GLN A 982 -14.86 -29.77 15.95
N LEU A 983 -15.43 -30.19 17.09
CA LEU A 983 -15.31 -29.53 18.39
C LEU A 983 -13.86 -29.44 18.85
N LEU A 984 -13.10 -30.54 18.79
CA LEU A 984 -11.67 -30.54 19.13
C LEU A 984 -10.88 -29.59 18.24
N ARG A 985 -11.00 -29.68 16.90
CA ARG A 985 -10.30 -28.78 15.95
C ARG A 985 -10.72 -27.31 16.09
N TYR A 986 -11.96 -27.05 16.51
CA TYR A 986 -12.45 -25.70 16.74
C TYR A 986 -11.86 -25.10 18.04
N MET A 987 -11.81 -25.89 19.13
CA MET A 987 -11.34 -25.45 20.44
C MET A 987 -9.81 -25.48 20.60
N ASP A 988 -9.09 -26.39 19.92
CA ASP A 988 -7.63 -26.45 19.94
C ASP A 988 -7.00 -25.35 19.07
N LYS A 989 -7.00 -24.12 19.59
CA LYS A 989 -6.33 -22.98 18.96
C LYS A 989 -4.79 -23.11 19.00
N ASN A 990 -4.24 -24.02 19.80
CA ASN A 990 -2.80 -24.17 20.04
C ASN A 990 -2.16 -25.31 19.23
N ARG A 991 -2.97 -26.17 18.60
CA ARG A 991 -2.54 -27.36 17.82
C ARG A 991 -1.74 -28.34 18.66
N LEU A 992 -2.23 -28.63 19.87
CA LEU A 992 -1.63 -29.58 20.80
C LEU A 992 -2.25 -30.98 20.71
N GLY A 993 -3.36 -31.15 19.96
CA GLY A 993 -4.17 -32.36 19.93
C GLY A 993 -5.02 -32.57 21.19
N LYS A 994 -5.06 -31.57 22.08
CA LYS A 994 -5.73 -31.59 23.39
C LYS A 994 -6.03 -30.17 23.87
N VAL A 995 -7.09 -30.00 24.66
CA VAL A 995 -7.57 -28.67 25.08
C VAL A 995 -7.30 -28.46 26.58
N PRO A 996 -6.55 -27.41 27.00
CA PRO A 996 -6.33 -27.13 28.40
C PRO A 996 -7.55 -26.46 29.06
N PHE A 997 -7.73 -26.64 30.38
CA PHE A 997 -8.85 -26.09 31.16
C PHE A 997 -9.11 -24.60 30.87
N SER A 998 -8.05 -23.79 30.87
CA SER A 998 -8.15 -22.34 30.60
C SER A 998 -8.71 -21.99 29.21
N THR A 999 -8.53 -22.86 28.21
CA THR A 999 -9.13 -22.69 26.87
C THR A 999 -10.59 -23.11 26.87
N CYS A 1000 -10.97 -24.18 27.59
CA CYS A 1000 -12.37 -24.56 27.78
C CYS A 1000 -13.16 -23.41 28.43
N CYS A 1001 -12.66 -22.82 29.52
CA CYS A 1001 -13.33 -21.68 30.18
C CYS A 1001 -13.49 -20.46 29.27
N LEU A 1002 -12.47 -20.07 28.51
CA LEU A 1002 -12.58 -18.93 27.59
C LEU A 1002 -13.54 -19.23 26.43
N MET A 1003 -13.45 -20.41 25.80
CA MET A 1003 -14.27 -20.74 24.63
C MET A 1003 -15.74 -21.00 24.99
N LEU A 1004 -16.02 -21.65 26.12
CA LEU A 1004 -17.41 -21.85 26.59
C LEU A 1004 -18.09 -20.54 26.98
N GLN A 1005 -17.34 -19.51 27.39
CA GLN A 1005 -17.90 -18.18 27.63
C GLN A 1005 -18.41 -17.51 26.34
N HIS A 1006 -17.93 -17.93 25.17
CA HIS A 1006 -18.40 -17.49 23.85
C HIS A 1006 -19.47 -18.41 23.25
N ALA A 1007 -19.81 -19.53 23.89
CA ALA A 1007 -20.70 -20.57 23.33
C ALA A 1007 -22.16 -20.13 23.15
N HIS A 1008 -22.59 -18.98 23.69
CA HIS A 1008 -23.93 -18.40 23.47
C HIS A 1008 -23.94 -17.41 22.29
N HIS A 1009 -22.76 -16.93 21.89
CA HIS A 1009 -22.59 -15.79 21.00
C HIS A 1009 -21.98 -16.19 19.64
N ASP A 1010 -20.97 -17.08 19.63
CA ASP A 1010 -20.51 -17.69 18.38
C ASP A 1010 -21.54 -18.73 17.91
N ARG A 1011 -22.47 -18.26 17.08
CA ARG A 1011 -23.54 -19.04 16.47
C ARG A 1011 -23.06 -20.30 15.73
N PHE A 1012 -21.82 -20.35 15.23
CA PHE A 1012 -21.26 -21.58 14.66
C PHE A 1012 -20.92 -22.60 15.76
N PHE A 1013 -20.24 -22.17 16.83
CA PHE A 1013 -19.92 -23.02 17.98
C PHE A 1013 -21.17 -23.43 18.78
N SER A 1014 -22.15 -22.54 18.92
CA SER A 1014 -23.46 -22.84 19.51
C SER A 1014 -24.23 -23.90 18.72
N VAL A 1015 -24.13 -23.91 17.39
CA VAL A 1015 -24.76 -24.93 16.53
C VAL A 1015 -24.04 -26.28 16.66
N LEU A 1016 -22.70 -26.29 16.72
CA LEU A 1016 -21.90 -27.51 16.98
C LEU A 1016 -22.25 -28.18 18.32
N LEU A 1017 -22.48 -27.37 19.36
CA LEU A 1017 -22.94 -27.85 20.68
C LEU A 1017 -24.46 -28.12 20.71
N GLY A 1018 -25.19 -27.80 19.63
CA GLY A 1018 -26.65 -27.90 19.52
C GLY A 1018 -27.41 -27.03 20.53
N ILE A 1019 -26.77 -25.96 21.01
CA ILE A 1019 -27.33 -24.94 21.91
C ILE A 1019 -28.30 -24.04 21.16
N TYR A 1020 -27.89 -23.65 19.96
CA TYR A 1020 -28.58 -22.70 19.10
C TYR A 1020 -29.34 -23.45 18.01
N ASP A 1021 -30.64 -23.18 17.88
CA ASP A 1021 -31.45 -23.73 16.79
C ASP A 1021 -31.54 -22.70 15.66
N SER A 1022 -31.15 -23.06 14.44
CA SER A 1022 -31.24 -22.15 13.29
C SER A 1022 -32.67 -21.75 12.88
N LEU A 1023 -33.70 -22.34 13.52
CA LEU A 1023 -35.11 -22.16 13.20
C LEU A 1023 -35.94 -21.45 14.29
N ASP A 1024 -35.39 -21.18 15.48
CA ASP A 1024 -36.12 -20.61 16.65
C ASP A 1024 -35.39 -19.41 17.29
N ASP A 1025 -35.56 -18.23 16.70
CA ASP A 1025 -34.93 -17.00 17.19
C ASP A 1025 -35.39 -16.59 18.60
N PHE A 1026 -36.62 -16.92 19.03
CA PHE A 1026 -37.10 -16.58 20.39
C PHE A 1026 -36.36 -17.37 21.47
N ARG A 1027 -36.13 -18.66 21.26
CA ARG A 1027 -35.29 -19.48 22.14
C ARG A 1027 -33.85 -18.98 22.14
N ASN A 1028 -33.32 -18.63 20.97
CA ASN A 1028 -31.96 -18.13 20.84
C ASN A 1028 -31.74 -16.75 21.49
N GLU A 1029 -32.74 -15.86 21.47
CA GLU A 1029 -32.68 -14.58 22.18
C GLU A 1029 -32.74 -14.78 23.70
N ARG A 1030 -33.60 -15.68 24.21
CA ARG A 1030 -33.59 -16.05 25.63
C ARG A 1030 -32.24 -16.62 26.08
N ILE A 1031 -31.63 -17.48 25.27
CA ILE A 1031 -30.29 -18.04 25.53
C ILE A 1031 -29.22 -16.94 25.53
N ARG A 1032 -29.26 -16.00 24.57
CA ARG A 1032 -28.31 -14.87 24.51
C ARG A 1032 -28.50 -13.83 25.62
N ALA A 1033 -29.69 -13.75 26.21
CA ALA A 1033 -29.98 -12.88 27.34
C ALA A 1033 -29.56 -13.47 28.71
N ALA A 1034 -29.33 -14.78 28.80
CA ALA A 1034 -28.85 -15.44 30.02
C ALA A 1034 -27.33 -15.33 30.16
N GLY A 1035 -26.84 -15.02 31.37
CA GLY A 1035 -25.40 -15.09 31.65
C GLY A 1035 -24.87 -16.53 31.65
N PRO A 1036 -23.54 -16.76 31.57
CA PRO A 1036 -22.97 -18.12 31.44
C PRO A 1036 -23.34 -19.11 32.57
N VAL A 1037 -23.68 -18.59 33.75
CA VAL A 1037 -24.12 -19.38 34.92
C VAL A 1037 -25.65 -19.61 34.87
N ASP A 1038 -26.44 -18.58 34.59
CA ASP A 1038 -27.89 -18.70 34.44
C ASP A 1038 -28.28 -19.58 33.24
N TYR A 1039 -27.47 -19.59 32.19
CA TYR A 1039 -27.60 -20.48 31.05
C TYR A 1039 -27.67 -21.96 31.46
N ARG A 1040 -26.84 -22.39 32.42
CA ARG A 1040 -26.87 -23.76 32.96
C ARG A 1040 -28.16 -24.05 33.74
N ARG A 1041 -28.75 -23.04 34.39
CA ARG A 1041 -30.07 -23.17 35.03
C ARG A 1041 -31.17 -23.30 33.97
N VAL A 1042 -31.16 -22.45 32.95
CA VAL A 1042 -32.14 -22.45 31.84
C VAL A 1042 -32.10 -23.75 31.03
N LEU A 1043 -30.94 -24.38 30.86
CA LEU A 1043 -30.83 -25.72 30.26
C LEU A 1043 -31.34 -26.85 31.16
N ARG A 1044 -31.21 -26.68 32.49
CA ARG A 1044 -31.63 -27.68 33.49
C ARG A 1044 -33.11 -27.58 33.85
N GLU A 1045 -33.77 -26.47 33.55
CA GLU A 1045 -35.23 -26.42 33.54
C GLU A 1045 -35.73 -27.40 32.46
N PRO A 1046 -36.42 -28.50 32.83
CA PRO A 1046 -37.02 -29.37 31.83
C PRO A 1046 -38.01 -28.55 31.02
N SER A 1047 -38.06 -28.77 29.71
CA SER A 1047 -38.94 -28.04 28.80
C SER A 1047 -40.40 -28.39 29.06
N THR A 1048 -41.02 -27.78 30.07
CA THR A 1048 -42.44 -27.95 30.44
C THR A 1048 -43.41 -27.62 29.28
N ALA A 1049 -42.92 -26.94 28.25
CA ALA A 1049 -43.63 -26.70 26.99
C ALA A 1049 -43.76 -27.94 26.07
N SER A 1050 -42.88 -28.94 26.16
CA SER A 1050 -42.96 -30.13 25.28
C SER A 1050 -44.07 -31.09 25.70
N ASP A 1051 -44.31 -31.26 26.99
CA ASP A 1051 -45.35 -32.18 27.49
C ASP A 1051 -46.75 -31.56 27.38
N ALA A 1052 -46.91 -30.25 27.59
CA ALA A 1052 -48.19 -29.57 27.40
C ALA A 1052 -48.73 -29.69 25.95
N SER A 1053 -47.84 -29.71 24.95
CA SER A 1053 -48.23 -29.83 23.53
C SER A 1053 -48.63 -31.24 23.09
N ARG A 1054 -48.48 -32.24 23.97
CA ARG A 1054 -48.78 -33.65 23.68
C ARG A 1054 -50.18 -34.06 24.14
N ASP A 1055 -50.69 -33.47 25.22
CA ASP A 1055 -52.05 -33.72 25.72
C ASP A 1055 -53.13 -32.93 24.94
N GLU A 1056 -52.81 -31.76 24.37
CA GLU A 1056 -53.74 -30.98 23.52
C GLU A 1056 -53.99 -31.57 22.11
N ARG A 1057 -53.43 -32.75 21.78
CA ARG A 1057 -53.77 -33.50 20.55
C ARG A 1057 -54.64 -34.73 20.78
N SER A 1058 -55.18 -34.88 21.98
CA SER A 1058 -56.10 -35.97 22.37
C SER A 1058 -57.41 -35.48 23.02
N ALA A 1059 -57.85 -34.27 22.67
CA ALA A 1059 -59.15 -33.70 23.02
C ALA A 1059 -59.85 -33.13 21.77
#